data_AF-A0A6P5EH38-F1
#
_entry.id   AF-A0A6P5EH38-F1
#
_cell.length_a   1.000
_cell.length_b   1.000
_cell.length_c   1.000
_cell.angle_alpha   90.00
_cell.angle_beta   90.00
_cell.angle_gamma   90.00
#
_symmetry.space_group_name_H-M   'P 1'
#
loop_
_entity.id
_entity.type
_entity.pdbx_description
1 polymer ?
#
loop_
_entity_poly.entity_id
_entity_poly.type
_entity_poly.pdbx_seq_one_letter_code
_entity_poly.pdbx_strand_id
1 'polypeptide(L)'
;MNPLKCAFGVYSGKFLGFIVRHRGIEIDPAKIKAIMELPPPKNLKQLRSFQGRLAYIRRFISNLSGRIKPFSKLVKKDTPFIWDDDCQTAFDDIKKYLLSPPVLAAPIHGRPLILYTVALEGSLGALLAQNNEEGKESVLYYLSRMLVGAENSYSPIEKHCLALIFAVKKLRHYMLEHKIHLISRVDPLKFLMTRPVLTGRLAKWAVILLEFDITYVPQKAIKGQALADFLAAHPIPDDSPLVCDLPDEHIMFIEEDQPYWKMYFDGASSIQPAFSPSIPQIKAGIGLIFITPEGGILRYSLALSEPRTNNEAEYEALIAGLEIAIQLNIQKLHIFGDSQLIINQVEGEFKVHKPELVECQTRVKYLMEKIPCVKIEKVSRAVNGKADALARLAKELADPTMDEVQITIRNRKILSPADLNPEKDTKEAEVATIDIEDDWREPFIDFLKYNKLPEEKSRQAQIKKRAMRYVFVNDQLYRRSYDQLWLKCLSPNEIKQVMHEVHSGVCGAHQSGPKMRLKIKHLGYYWPTMIQDCMMYARKCHQCQIHGDFIHRHPNPLHPTIASWPFDMWGTDVIGPINPPSSRGHKFILAATDYFSRWVEAIPLREVKADDVVKFFRENILYRFGVPRRIISDNGTAFRSFKVNRFATQHKIDWRYSSIYNMQG
;
A
#
# COMPACT_ATOMS: atom_id res chain seq x y z
N MET A 1 -46.15 -23.42 -19.33
CA MET A 1 -45.44 -24.53 -18.64
C MET A 1 -45.60 -25.80 -19.47
N ASN A 2 -44.56 -26.65 -19.57
CA ASN A 2 -44.71 -27.96 -20.20
C ASN A 2 -45.18 -28.96 -19.13
N PRO A 3 -46.42 -29.48 -19.17
CA PRO A 3 -46.99 -30.31 -18.11
C PRO A 3 -46.17 -31.57 -17.82
N LEU A 4 -45.56 -32.17 -18.85
CA LEU A 4 -44.72 -33.37 -18.74
C LEU A 4 -43.38 -33.12 -18.05
N LYS A 5 -42.99 -31.85 -17.90
CA LYS A 5 -41.73 -31.43 -17.24
C LYS A 5 -41.96 -30.77 -15.89
N CYS A 6 -43.22 -30.66 -15.45
CA CYS A 6 -43.59 -30.05 -14.18
C CYS A 6 -43.85 -31.14 -13.14
N ALA A 7 -43.27 -30.99 -11.96
CA ALA A 7 -43.56 -31.83 -10.80
C ALA A 7 -44.07 -30.91 -9.67
N PHE A 8 -45.21 -31.25 -9.08
CA PHE A 8 -45.86 -30.48 -8.02
C PHE A 8 -46.01 -31.35 -6.76
N GLY A 9 -45.78 -30.77 -5.58
CA GLY A 9 -46.00 -31.45 -4.29
C GLY A 9 -45.11 -32.68 -4.04
N VAL A 10 -43.96 -32.80 -4.71
CA VAL A 10 -43.07 -33.96 -4.57
C VAL A 10 -42.04 -33.78 -3.47
N TYR A 11 -41.83 -34.80 -2.64
CA TYR A 11 -40.79 -34.84 -1.59
C TYR A 11 -39.35 -34.99 -2.15
N SER A 12 -39.24 -35.41 -3.41
CA SER A 12 -37.96 -35.46 -4.13
C SER A 12 -38.18 -35.16 -5.60
N GLY A 13 -37.23 -34.45 -6.22
CA GLY A 13 -37.35 -34.09 -7.63
C GLY A 13 -36.01 -33.73 -8.27
N LYS A 14 -36.00 -33.79 -9.61
CA LYS A 14 -34.86 -33.34 -10.40
C LYS A 14 -34.96 -31.85 -10.66
N PHE A 15 -33.99 -31.08 -10.17
CA PHE A 15 -33.94 -29.63 -10.32
C PHE A 15 -32.56 -29.18 -10.81
N LEU A 16 -32.55 -28.43 -11.92
CA LEU A 16 -31.32 -27.94 -12.57
C LEU A 16 -30.24 -29.01 -12.82
N GLY A 17 -30.65 -30.28 -12.97
CA GLY A 17 -29.76 -31.44 -13.19
C GLY A 17 -29.17 -32.07 -11.92
N PHE A 18 -29.67 -31.70 -10.75
CA PHE A 18 -29.42 -32.37 -9.46
C PHE A 18 -30.70 -33.03 -8.94
N ILE A 19 -30.57 -34.03 -8.09
CA ILE A 19 -31.70 -34.63 -7.38
C ILE A 19 -31.77 -33.99 -6.00
N VAL A 20 -32.89 -33.34 -5.70
CA VAL A 20 -33.15 -32.74 -4.39
C VAL A 20 -34.08 -33.67 -3.62
N ARG A 21 -33.68 -34.07 -2.42
CA ARG A 21 -34.44 -34.91 -1.48
C ARG A 21 -34.47 -34.23 -0.10
N HIS A 22 -35.32 -34.72 0.80
CA HIS A 22 -35.35 -34.28 2.21
C HIS A 22 -33.96 -34.38 2.89
N ARG A 23 -33.16 -35.39 2.54
CA ARG A 23 -31.82 -35.63 3.10
C ARG A 23 -30.72 -34.75 2.49
N GLY A 24 -31.02 -33.99 1.42
CA GLY A 24 -30.05 -33.13 0.75
C GLY A 24 -30.09 -33.19 -0.78
N ILE A 25 -29.03 -32.66 -1.39
CA ILE A 25 -28.81 -32.53 -2.81
C ILE A 25 -27.84 -33.63 -3.26
N GLU A 26 -28.21 -34.34 -4.31
CA GLU A 26 -27.46 -35.44 -4.93
C GLU A 26 -27.16 -35.14 -6.40
N ILE A 27 -26.09 -35.75 -6.91
CA ILE A 27 -25.81 -35.74 -8.34
C ILE A 27 -26.79 -36.69 -9.04
N ASP A 28 -27.35 -36.24 -10.18
CA ASP A 28 -28.17 -37.11 -11.03
C ASP A 28 -27.38 -38.36 -11.48
N PRO A 29 -27.84 -39.59 -11.17
CA PRO A 29 -27.19 -40.83 -11.56
C PRO A 29 -26.94 -40.94 -13.07
N ALA A 30 -27.80 -40.34 -13.90
CA ALA A 30 -27.58 -40.30 -15.35
C ALA A 30 -26.31 -39.52 -15.73
N LYS A 31 -25.97 -38.46 -14.97
CA LYS A 31 -24.74 -37.69 -15.16
C LYS A 31 -23.51 -38.45 -14.67
N ILE A 32 -23.63 -39.18 -13.56
CA ILE A 32 -22.57 -40.06 -13.07
C ILE A 32 -22.28 -41.15 -14.10
N LYS A 33 -23.32 -41.85 -14.57
CA LYS A 33 -23.21 -42.90 -15.59
C LYS A 33 -22.53 -42.39 -16.87
N ALA A 34 -22.92 -41.21 -17.34
CA ALA A 34 -22.31 -40.55 -18.49
C ALA A 34 -20.83 -40.17 -18.28
N ILE A 35 -20.34 -40.05 -17.04
CA ILE A 35 -18.92 -39.85 -16.74
C ILE A 35 -18.21 -41.20 -16.62
N MET A 36 -18.85 -42.21 -16.03
CA MET A 36 -18.30 -43.56 -15.88
C MET A 36 -18.03 -44.23 -17.23
N GLU A 37 -18.95 -44.07 -18.18
CA GLU A 37 -18.88 -44.65 -19.53
C GLU A 37 -17.91 -43.92 -20.47
N LEU A 38 -17.34 -42.77 -20.06
CA LEU A 38 -16.38 -42.05 -20.91
C LEU A 38 -15.09 -42.87 -21.08
N PRO A 39 -14.59 -43.04 -22.32
CA PRO A 39 -13.24 -43.55 -22.52
C PRO A 39 -12.20 -42.49 -22.11
N PRO A 40 -10.95 -42.90 -21.84
CA PRO A 40 -9.85 -41.98 -21.63
C PRO A 40 -9.75 -40.96 -22.77
N PRO A 41 -9.63 -39.65 -22.47
CA PRO A 41 -9.47 -38.60 -23.47
C PRO A 41 -8.26 -38.85 -24.38
N LYS A 42 -8.49 -38.87 -25.70
CA LYS A 42 -7.43 -39.02 -26.72
C LYS A 42 -6.97 -37.68 -27.32
N ASN A 43 -7.70 -36.61 -27.03
CA ASN A 43 -7.38 -35.28 -27.54
C ASN A 43 -7.80 -34.19 -26.56
N LEU A 44 -7.26 -32.99 -26.79
CA LEU A 44 -7.49 -31.82 -25.95
C LEU A 44 -8.97 -31.36 -25.94
N LYS A 45 -9.73 -31.62 -27.00
CA LYS A 45 -11.18 -31.34 -27.06
C LYS A 45 -11.97 -32.26 -26.12
N GLN A 46 -11.66 -33.55 -26.11
CA GLN A 46 -12.25 -34.53 -25.19
C GLN A 46 -11.86 -34.24 -23.74
N LEU A 47 -10.60 -33.87 -23.49
CA LEU A 47 -10.14 -33.50 -22.14
C LEU A 47 -10.87 -32.25 -21.61
N ARG A 48 -11.02 -31.20 -22.44
CA ARG A 48 -11.80 -30.01 -22.07
C ARG A 48 -13.28 -30.33 -21.83
N SER A 49 -13.86 -31.23 -22.63
CA SER A 49 -15.23 -31.70 -22.44
C SER A 49 -15.39 -32.42 -21.09
N PHE A 50 -14.45 -33.30 -20.75
CA PHE A 50 -14.41 -33.99 -19.45
C PHE A 50 -14.25 -33.01 -18.28
N GLN A 51 -13.30 -32.08 -18.36
CA GLN A 51 -13.11 -31.02 -17.36
C GLN A 51 -14.39 -30.16 -17.19
N GLY A 52 -15.11 -29.88 -18.28
CA GLY A 52 -16.40 -29.19 -18.24
C GLY A 52 -17.48 -29.98 -17.47
N ARG A 53 -17.56 -31.30 -17.69
CA ARG A 53 -18.47 -32.17 -16.92
C ARG A 53 -18.12 -32.21 -15.43
N LEU A 54 -16.82 -32.26 -15.10
CA LEU A 54 -16.35 -32.19 -13.71
C LEU A 54 -16.62 -30.83 -13.05
N ALA A 55 -16.43 -29.74 -13.79
CA ALA A 55 -16.70 -28.40 -13.30
C ALA A 55 -18.18 -28.20 -12.88
N TYR A 56 -19.11 -28.88 -13.56
CA TYR A 56 -20.54 -28.86 -13.22
C TYR A 56 -20.83 -29.53 -11.87
N ILE A 57 -20.15 -30.64 -11.55
CA ILE A 57 -20.31 -31.36 -10.28
C ILE A 57 -19.24 -31.01 -9.22
N ARG A 58 -18.40 -30.01 -9.47
CA ARG A 58 -17.25 -29.67 -8.59
C ARG A 58 -17.60 -29.46 -7.11
N ARG A 59 -18.83 -29.04 -6.83
CA ARG A 59 -19.30 -28.78 -5.45
C ARG A 59 -19.34 -30.06 -4.59
N PHE A 60 -19.35 -31.24 -5.22
CA PHE A 60 -19.41 -32.55 -4.57
C PHE A 60 -18.05 -33.23 -4.47
N ILE A 61 -17.00 -32.68 -5.10
CA ILE A 61 -15.71 -33.34 -5.19
C ILE A 61 -14.71 -32.67 -4.26
N SER A 62 -14.25 -33.41 -3.25
CA SER A 62 -13.14 -32.98 -2.41
C SER A 62 -11.84 -32.93 -3.22
N ASN A 63 -11.13 -31.79 -3.11
CA ASN A 63 -9.88 -31.48 -3.81
C ASN A 63 -9.89 -31.74 -5.34
N LEU A 64 -10.91 -31.24 -6.05
CA LEU A 64 -10.96 -31.40 -7.51
C LEU A 64 -9.72 -30.80 -8.21
N SER A 65 -9.20 -29.67 -7.72
CA SER A 65 -8.00 -29.05 -8.29
C SER A 65 -6.76 -29.92 -8.19
N GLY A 66 -6.54 -30.59 -7.05
CA GLY A 66 -5.43 -31.54 -6.89
C GLY A 66 -5.58 -32.75 -7.81
N ARG A 67 -6.78 -33.32 -7.89
CA ARG A 67 -7.07 -34.49 -8.77
C ARG A 67 -6.93 -34.18 -10.26
N ILE A 68 -7.20 -32.94 -10.68
CA ILE A 68 -7.06 -32.50 -12.08
C ILE A 68 -5.63 -32.01 -12.39
N LYS A 69 -4.75 -31.88 -11.39
CA LYS A 69 -3.38 -31.36 -11.56
C LYS A 69 -2.60 -32.11 -12.67
N PRO A 70 -2.63 -33.45 -12.79
CA PRO A 70 -1.90 -34.15 -13.87
C PRO A 70 -2.34 -33.69 -15.26
N PHE A 71 -3.64 -33.46 -15.47
CA PHE A 71 -4.19 -33.00 -16.75
C PHE A 71 -3.73 -31.59 -17.16
N SER A 72 -3.22 -30.78 -16.23
CA SER A 72 -2.76 -29.42 -16.54
C SER A 72 -1.52 -29.41 -17.44
N LYS A 73 -0.70 -30.48 -17.41
CA LYS A 73 0.42 -30.66 -18.34
C LYS A 73 -0.06 -30.69 -19.81
N LEU A 74 -1.20 -31.33 -20.06
CA LEU A 74 -1.77 -31.57 -21.39
C LEU A 74 -2.49 -30.37 -22.01
N VAL A 75 -2.74 -29.31 -21.22
CA VAL A 75 -3.51 -28.12 -21.65
C VAL A 75 -2.58 -26.97 -22.08
N LYS A 76 -1.26 -27.08 -21.87
CA LYS A 76 -0.28 -26.07 -22.28
C LYS A 76 -0.22 -25.93 -23.81
N LYS A 77 0.09 -24.72 -24.28
CA LYS A 77 0.34 -24.48 -25.71
C LYS A 77 1.64 -25.18 -26.12
N ASP A 78 1.67 -25.74 -27.33
CA ASP A 78 2.83 -26.36 -27.98
C ASP A 78 3.37 -27.67 -27.37
N THR A 79 2.58 -28.37 -26.56
CA THR A 79 2.92 -29.71 -26.05
C THR A 79 2.15 -30.81 -26.77
N PRO A 80 2.80 -31.91 -27.20
CA PRO A 80 2.10 -33.07 -27.76
C PRO A 80 1.18 -33.70 -26.70
N PHE A 81 -0.01 -34.13 -27.13
CA PHE A 81 -0.98 -34.78 -26.25
C PHE A 81 -0.53 -36.22 -25.98
N ILE A 82 0.17 -36.44 -24.87
CA ILE A 82 0.62 -37.76 -24.43
C ILE A 82 -0.11 -38.10 -23.12
N TRP A 83 -0.94 -39.13 -23.16
CA TRP A 83 -1.65 -39.61 -21.97
C TRP A 83 -0.71 -40.52 -21.17
N ASP A 84 -0.19 -40.04 -20.04
CA ASP A 84 0.71 -40.76 -19.14
C ASP A 84 -0.05 -41.56 -18.06
N ASP A 85 0.68 -42.43 -17.37
CA ASP A 85 0.12 -43.25 -16.28
C ASP A 85 -0.42 -42.39 -15.12
N ASP A 86 0.19 -41.22 -14.87
CA ASP A 86 -0.30 -40.23 -13.91
C ASP A 86 -1.71 -39.72 -14.28
N CYS A 87 -1.94 -39.40 -15.56
CA CYS A 87 -3.25 -38.98 -16.05
C CYS A 87 -4.27 -40.11 -16.00
N GLN A 88 -3.86 -41.35 -16.28
CA GLN A 88 -4.74 -42.51 -16.19
C GLN A 88 -5.17 -42.77 -14.74
N THR A 89 -4.21 -42.77 -13.81
CA THR A 89 -4.46 -42.93 -12.37
C THR A 89 -5.42 -41.86 -11.85
N ALA A 90 -5.19 -40.59 -12.21
CA ALA A 90 -6.07 -39.50 -11.82
C ALA A 90 -7.50 -39.62 -12.41
N PHE A 91 -7.62 -40.14 -13.63
CA PHE A 91 -8.91 -40.37 -14.27
C PHE A 91 -9.70 -41.47 -13.57
N ASP A 92 -9.05 -42.57 -13.26
CA ASP A 92 -9.66 -43.72 -12.57
C ASP A 92 -9.99 -43.38 -11.11
N ASP A 93 -9.15 -42.60 -10.42
CA ASP A 93 -9.42 -42.10 -9.08
C ASP A 93 -10.67 -41.21 -9.02
N ILE A 94 -10.86 -40.33 -10.01
CA ILE A 94 -12.07 -39.50 -10.10
C ILE A 94 -13.30 -40.37 -10.34
N LYS A 95 -13.21 -41.37 -11.23
CA LYS A 95 -14.32 -42.31 -11.47
C LYS A 95 -14.66 -43.10 -10.21
N LYS A 96 -13.65 -43.62 -9.51
CA LYS A 96 -13.82 -44.34 -8.24
C LYS A 96 -14.50 -43.47 -7.18
N TYR A 97 -14.11 -42.19 -7.08
CA TYR A 97 -14.75 -41.23 -6.17
C TYR A 97 -16.24 -41.02 -6.52
N LEU A 98 -16.58 -40.94 -7.81
CA LEU A 98 -17.96 -40.75 -8.27
C LEU A 98 -18.86 -41.98 -8.11
N LEU A 99 -18.32 -43.14 -7.74
CA LEU A 99 -19.13 -44.32 -7.37
C LEU A 99 -19.87 -44.12 -6.04
N SER A 100 -19.31 -43.31 -5.13
CA SER A 100 -19.88 -43.03 -3.81
C SER A 100 -19.87 -41.52 -3.50
N PRO A 101 -20.62 -40.71 -4.28
CA PRO A 101 -20.59 -39.27 -4.12
C PRO A 101 -21.24 -38.86 -2.78
N PRO A 102 -20.70 -37.82 -2.11
CA PRO A 102 -21.29 -37.31 -0.89
C PRO A 102 -22.64 -36.64 -1.17
N VAL A 103 -23.57 -36.76 -0.23
CA VAL A 103 -24.85 -36.01 -0.24
C VAL A 103 -24.60 -34.65 0.41
N LEU A 104 -24.95 -33.56 -0.27
CA LEU A 104 -24.79 -32.21 0.26
C LEU A 104 -26.06 -31.76 0.96
N ALA A 105 -25.98 -31.27 2.19
CA ALA A 105 -27.14 -30.71 2.89
C ALA A 105 -27.46 -29.29 2.40
N ALA A 106 -28.69 -28.85 2.66
CA ALA A 106 -29.06 -27.44 2.55
C ALA A 106 -28.71 -26.72 3.87
N PRO A 107 -28.34 -25.43 3.81
CA PRO A 107 -28.06 -24.66 5.02
C PRO A 107 -29.34 -24.48 5.85
N ILE A 108 -29.22 -24.68 7.15
CA ILE A 108 -30.27 -24.46 8.15
C ILE A 108 -30.16 -23.02 8.66
N HIS A 109 -31.24 -22.26 8.52
CA HIS A 109 -31.30 -20.86 8.96
C HIS A 109 -31.01 -20.70 10.46
N GLY A 110 -30.28 -19.64 10.81
CA GLY A 110 -30.01 -19.25 12.20
C GLY A 110 -28.93 -20.06 12.92
N ARG A 111 -28.36 -21.10 12.29
CA ARG A 111 -27.26 -21.90 12.87
C ARG A 111 -25.91 -21.51 12.29
N PRO A 112 -24.82 -21.51 13.08
CA PRO A 112 -23.51 -21.12 12.57
C PRO A 112 -22.98 -22.11 11.54
N LEU A 113 -22.30 -21.60 10.53
CA LEU A 113 -21.60 -22.38 9.51
C LEU A 113 -20.18 -22.71 10.00
N ILE A 114 -19.69 -23.89 9.64
CA ILE A 114 -18.33 -24.33 9.92
C ILE A 114 -17.56 -24.29 8.61
N LEU A 115 -16.48 -23.51 8.56
CA LEU A 115 -15.61 -23.42 7.41
C LEU A 115 -14.24 -24.03 7.75
N TYR A 116 -13.90 -25.09 7.04
CA TYR A 116 -12.56 -25.67 7.04
C TYR A 116 -11.76 -25.14 5.87
N THR A 117 -10.53 -24.70 6.11
CA THR A 117 -9.62 -24.22 5.05
C THR A 117 -8.29 -24.93 5.10
N VAL A 118 -7.79 -25.35 3.95
CA VAL A 118 -6.49 -26.00 3.79
C VAL A 118 -5.73 -25.33 2.64
N ALA A 119 -4.44 -25.08 2.85
CA ALA A 119 -3.54 -24.60 1.82
C ALA A 119 -2.39 -25.60 1.62
N LEU A 120 -2.27 -26.14 0.41
CA LEU A 120 -1.15 -26.95 -0.04
C LEU A 120 -0.21 -26.09 -0.92
N GLU A 121 0.98 -26.60 -1.21
CA GLU A 121 2.01 -25.84 -1.96
C GLU A 121 1.53 -25.31 -3.32
N GLY A 122 0.67 -26.06 -4.02
CA GLY A 122 0.15 -25.73 -5.35
C GLY A 122 -1.38 -25.65 -5.47
N SER A 123 -2.13 -25.87 -4.41
CA SER A 123 -3.60 -25.86 -4.44
C SER A 123 -4.22 -25.46 -3.10
N LEU A 124 -5.42 -24.88 -3.17
CA LEU A 124 -6.21 -24.45 -2.03
C LEU A 124 -7.47 -25.29 -1.94
N GLY A 125 -7.85 -25.65 -0.73
CA GLY A 125 -9.08 -26.37 -0.41
C GLY A 125 -9.91 -25.61 0.62
N ALA A 126 -11.23 -25.69 0.49
CA ALA A 126 -12.15 -25.28 1.54
C ALA A 126 -13.37 -26.19 1.58
N LEU A 127 -13.88 -26.44 2.77
CA LEU A 127 -15.07 -27.25 3.03
C LEU A 127 -16.02 -26.42 3.90
N LEU A 128 -17.23 -26.20 3.41
CA LEU A 128 -18.31 -25.61 4.19
C LEU A 128 -19.20 -26.72 4.73
N ALA A 129 -19.40 -26.74 6.03
CA ALA A 129 -20.20 -27.69 6.76
C ALA A 129 -21.12 -26.99 7.77
N GLN A 130 -22.09 -27.71 8.31
CA GLN A 130 -22.97 -27.24 9.37
C GLN A 130 -23.44 -28.43 10.21
N ASN A 131 -23.69 -28.20 11.50
CA ASN A 131 -24.24 -29.22 12.37
C ASN A 131 -25.75 -29.39 12.16
N ASN A 132 -26.17 -30.61 11.88
CA ASN A 132 -27.58 -31.01 11.82
C ASN A 132 -28.25 -30.90 13.20
N GLU A 133 -29.56 -31.13 13.25
CA GLU A 133 -30.35 -31.15 14.48
C GLU A 133 -29.81 -32.16 15.52
N GLU A 134 -29.24 -33.26 15.05
CA GLU A 134 -28.61 -34.31 15.89
C GLU A 134 -27.15 -34.02 16.29
N GLY A 135 -26.61 -32.84 15.93
CA GLY A 135 -25.21 -32.48 16.23
C GLY A 135 -24.16 -33.12 15.31
N LYS A 136 -24.59 -33.83 14.25
CA LYS A 136 -23.70 -34.40 13.23
C LYS A 136 -23.32 -33.37 12.16
N GLU A 137 -22.04 -33.31 11.79
CA GLU A 137 -21.56 -32.44 10.71
C GLU A 137 -22.06 -32.91 9.34
N SER A 138 -22.85 -32.07 8.68
CA SER A 138 -23.23 -32.23 7.28
C SER A 138 -22.46 -31.30 6.38
N VAL A 139 -22.06 -31.82 5.23
CA VAL A 139 -21.35 -31.04 4.23
C VAL A 139 -22.34 -30.24 3.39
N LEU A 140 -22.06 -28.95 3.23
CA LEU A 140 -22.82 -28.06 2.35
C LEU A 140 -22.13 -27.87 1.00
N TYR A 141 -20.81 -27.70 1.01
CA TYR A 141 -20.08 -27.32 -0.20
C TYR A 141 -18.58 -27.63 -0.15
N TYR A 142 -18.04 -28.30 -1.19
CA TYR A 142 -16.59 -28.43 -1.40
C TYR A 142 -16.05 -27.38 -2.38
N LEU A 143 -14.92 -26.80 -2.03
CA LEU A 143 -14.18 -25.84 -2.84
C LEU A 143 -12.74 -26.27 -3.01
N SER A 144 -12.22 -26.07 -4.21
CA SER A 144 -10.82 -26.32 -4.51
C SER A 144 -10.35 -25.45 -5.67
N ARG A 145 -9.11 -24.94 -5.62
CA ARG A 145 -8.51 -24.12 -6.69
C ARG A 145 -7.00 -24.33 -6.77
N MET A 146 -6.44 -24.31 -7.99
CA MET A 146 -4.99 -24.25 -8.18
C MET A 146 -4.46 -22.84 -7.90
N LEU A 147 -3.22 -22.76 -7.41
CA LEU A 147 -2.49 -21.50 -7.28
C LEU A 147 -1.91 -21.09 -8.64
N VAL A 148 -1.92 -19.79 -8.94
CA VAL A 148 -1.49 -19.27 -10.25
C VAL A 148 -0.38 -18.22 -10.11
N GLY A 149 0.70 -18.37 -10.89
CA GLY A 149 1.78 -17.39 -10.99
C GLY A 149 2.39 -17.05 -9.63
N ALA A 150 2.32 -15.77 -9.25
CA ALA A 150 2.84 -15.24 -8.00
C ALA A 150 2.18 -15.81 -6.73
N GLU A 151 1.01 -16.46 -6.83
CA GLU A 151 0.38 -17.09 -5.67
C GLU A 151 1.17 -18.31 -5.14
N ASN A 152 1.98 -18.93 -6.00
CA ASN A 152 2.82 -20.07 -5.61
C ASN A 152 3.96 -19.66 -4.68
N SER A 153 4.44 -18.41 -4.80
CA SER A 153 5.52 -17.86 -3.97
C SER A 153 5.04 -17.18 -2.68
N TYR A 154 3.73 -17.24 -2.38
CA TYR A 154 3.21 -16.74 -1.11
C TYR A 154 3.69 -17.59 0.06
N SER A 155 3.88 -16.96 1.23
CA SER A 155 4.22 -17.70 2.45
C SER A 155 3.08 -18.66 2.85
N PRO A 156 3.35 -19.72 3.64
CA PRO A 156 2.32 -20.67 4.06
C PRO A 156 1.10 -20.01 4.71
N ILE A 157 1.31 -19.01 5.58
CA ILE A 157 0.23 -18.25 6.23
C ILE A 157 -0.54 -17.37 5.24
N GLU A 158 0.13 -16.76 4.25
CA GLU A 158 -0.54 -16.00 3.20
C GLU A 158 -1.37 -16.90 2.28
N LYS A 159 -0.93 -18.14 2.04
CA LYS A 159 -1.72 -19.15 1.31
C LYS A 159 -2.97 -19.56 2.09
N HIS A 160 -2.90 -19.70 3.41
CA HIS A 160 -4.07 -19.92 4.27
C HIS A 160 -5.04 -18.72 4.25
N CYS A 161 -4.52 -17.49 4.30
CA CYS A 161 -5.34 -16.29 4.11
C CYS A 161 -6.01 -16.26 2.73
N LEU A 162 -5.29 -16.64 1.68
CA LEU A 162 -5.83 -16.74 0.33
C LEU A 162 -6.93 -17.81 0.23
N ALA A 163 -6.78 -18.96 0.91
CA ALA A 163 -7.81 -20.00 0.99
C ALA A 163 -9.11 -19.45 1.61
N LEU A 164 -9.00 -18.72 2.72
CA LEU A 164 -10.12 -18.07 3.37
C LEU A 164 -10.80 -17.05 2.44
N ILE A 165 -10.03 -16.15 1.82
CA ILE A 165 -10.56 -15.14 0.89
C ILE A 165 -11.23 -15.79 -0.31
N PHE A 166 -10.67 -16.88 -0.82
CA PHE A 166 -11.27 -17.65 -1.91
C PHE A 166 -12.62 -18.24 -1.50
N ALA A 167 -12.70 -18.86 -0.30
CA ALA A 167 -13.94 -19.41 0.23
C ALA A 167 -15.00 -18.33 0.41
N VAL A 168 -14.66 -17.23 1.08
CA VAL A 168 -15.55 -16.11 1.38
C VAL A 168 -16.09 -15.45 0.11
N LYS A 169 -15.23 -15.20 -0.89
CA LYS A 169 -15.69 -14.65 -2.18
C LYS A 169 -16.65 -15.59 -2.90
N LYS A 170 -16.44 -16.90 -2.81
CA LYS A 170 -17.25 -17.88 -3.53
C LYS A 170 -18.56 -18.21 -2.83
N LEU A 171 -18.55 -18.26 -1.50
CA LEU A 171 -19.66 -18.64 -0.63
C LEU A 171 -20.32 -17.44 0.03
N ARG A 172 -20.04 -16.22 -0.43
CA ARG A 172 -20.61 -14.96 0.08
C ARG A 172 -22.10 -15.06 0.39
N HIS A 173 -22.89 -15.62 -0.52
CA HIS A 173 -24.34 -15.75 -0.36
C HIS A 173 -24.77 -16.66 0.80
N TYR A 174 -23.97 -17.67 1.16
CA TYR A 174 -24.22 -18.49 2.36
C TYR A 174 -23.75 -17.77 3.64
N MET A 175 -22.62 -17.08 3.55
CA MET A 175 -21.90 -16.51 4.70
C MET A 175 -22.44 -15.16 5.19
N LEU A 176 -23.20 -14.42 4.38
CA LEU A 176 -23.74 -13.11 4.80
C LEU A 176 -24.80 -13.22 5.92
N GLU A 177 -25.57 -14.31 5.93
CA GLU A 177 -26.69 -14.48 6.87
C GLU A 177 -26.26 -15.23 8.15
N HIS A 178 -25.17 -15.98 8.11
CA HIS A 178 -24.77 -16.89 9.17
C HIS A 178 -23.45 -16.48 9.82
N LYS A 179 -23.33 -16.71 11.13
CA LYS A 179 -22.03 -16.67 11.81
C LYS A 179 -21.15 -17.81 11.30
N ILE A 180 -19.86 -17.55 11.14
CA ILE A 180 -18.91 -18.55 10.62
C ILE A 180 -17.90 -18.91 11.70
N HIS A 181 -17.74 -20.20 11.94
CA HIS A 181 -16.63 -20.77 12.69
C HIS A 181 -15.56 -21.24 11.70
N LEU A 182 -14.45 -20.51 11.63
CA LEU A 182 -13.29 -20.87 10.83
C LEU A 182 -12.44 -21.85 11.62
N ILE A 183 -12.38 -23.10 11.14
CA ILE A 183 -11.51 -24.14 11.70
C ILE A 183 -10.27 -24.27 10.82
N SER A 184 -9.12 -23.93 11.40
CA SER A 184 -7.82 -24.08 10.73
C SER A 184 -6.70 -24.29 11.74
N ARG A 185 -5.62 -24.96 11.32
CA ARG A 185 -4.41 -25.16 12.13
C ARG A 185 -3.74 -23.84 12.50
N VAL A 186 -3.85 -22.83 11.64
CA VAL A 186 -3.28 -21.49 11.84
C VAL A 186 -4.42 -20.47 11.86
N ASP A 187 -4.23 -19.35 12.56
CA ASP A 187 -5.19 -18.25 12.58
C ASP A 187 -4.88 -17.19 11.51
N PRO A 188 -5.48 -17.28 10.29
CA PRO A 188 -5.29 -16.27 9.26
C PRO A 188 -5.93 -14.93 9.62
N LEU A 189 -6.93 -14.91 10.50
CA LEU A 189 -7.59 -13.68 10.94
C LEU A 189 -6.67 -12.91 11.86
N LYS A 190 -6.09 -13.57 12.88
CA LYS A 190 -5.08 -12.95 13.75
C LYS A 190 -3.93 -12.40 12.91
N PHE A 191 -3.38 -13.19 11.99
CA PHE A 191 -2.30 -12.73 11.10
C PHE A 191 -2.63 -11.47 10.27
N LEU A 192 -3.83 -11.39 9.71
CA LEU A 192 -4.25 -10.19 8.97
C LEU A 192 -4.51 -9.00 9.89
N MET A 193 -4.93 -9.22 11.13
CA MET A 193 -5.33 -8.17 12.07
C MET A 193 -4.17 -7.64 12.92
N THR A 194 -3.15 -8.46 13.21
CA THR A 194 -1.99 -8.05 14.01
C THR A 194 -0.93 -7.29 13.21
N ARG A 195 -0.92 -7.37 11.88
CA ARG A 195 0.12 -6.70 11.09
C ARG A 195 0.03 -5.16 11.21
N PRO A 196 1.10 -4.49 11.65
CA PRO A 196 1.08 -3.04 11.90
C PRO A 196 0.88 -2.22 10.62
N VAL A 197 1.30 -2.77 9.47
CA VAL A 197 1.19 -2.13 8.15
C VAL A 197 0.57 -3.09 7.13
N LEU A 198 -0.76 -3.00 6.97
CA LEU A 198 -1.46 -3.64 5.86
C LEU A 198 -1.30 -2.79 4.59
N THR A 199 -0.47 -3.23 3.64
CA THR A 199 -0.31 -2.59 2.33
C THR A 199 -0.72 -3.53 1.19
N GLY A 200 -1.18 -2.92 0.09
CA GLY A 200 -1.50 -3.64 -1.15
C GLY A 200 -2.59 -4.71 -1.00
N ARG A 201 -2.21 -5.97 -1.22
CA ARG A 201 -3.10 -7.14 -1.29
C ARG A 201 -3.70 -7.51 0.07
N LEU A 202 -2.90 -7.48 1.14
CA LEU A 202 -3.35 -7.87 2.49
C LEU A 202 -4.40 -6.90 3.03
N ALA A 203 -4.26 -5.60 2.77
CA ALA A 203 -5.26 -4.61 3.13
C ALA A 203 -6.61 -4.87 2.43
N LYS A 204 -6.58 -5.20 1.13
CA LYS A 204 -7.80 -5.54 0.37
C LYS A 204 -8.47 -6.80 0.94
N TRP A 205 -7.68 -7.79 1.36
CA TRP A 205 -8.19 -9.01 1.97
C TRP A 205 -8.86 -8.75 3.31
N ALA A 206 -8.22 -7.96 4.19
CA ALA A 206 -8.80 -7.57 5.46
C ALA A 206 -10.16 -6.88 5.27
N VAL A 207 -10.27 -5.92 4.34
CA VAL A 207 -11.54 -5.22 4.05
C VAL A 207 -12.66 -6.17 3.61
N ILE A 208 -12.34 -7.19 2.79
CA ILE A 208 -13.34 -8.19 2.37
C ILE A 208 -13.83 -9.01 3.56
N LEU A 209 -12.95 -9.37 4.49
CA LEU A 209 -13.31 -10.20 5.64
C LEU A 209 -14.16 -9.45 6.66
N LEU A 210 -14.04 -8.12 6.74
CA LEU A 210 -14.83 -7.27 7.66
C LEU A 210 -16.34 -7.32 7.41
N GLU A 211 -16.77 -7.78 6.24
CA GLU A 211 -18.19 -7.92 5.92
C GLU A 211 -18.85 -9.13 6.62
N PHE A 212 -18.05 -10.09 7.09
CA PHE A 212 -18.53 -11.37 7.60
C PHE A 212 -18.25 -11.52 9.10
N ASP A 213 -19.18 -12.13 9.84
CA ASP A 213 -18.99 -12.48 11.24
C ASP A 213 -18.23 -13.81 11.37
N ILE A 214 -16.91 -13.75 11.18
CA ILE A 214 -16.02 -14.92 11.23
C ILE A 214 -15.33 -14.99 12.59
N THR A 215 -15.47 -16.13 13.24
CA THR A 215 -14.81 -16.47 14.51
C THR A 215 -13.81 -17.60 14.27
N TYR A 216 -12.56 -17.39 14.66
CA TYR A 216 -11.54 -18.44 14.57
C TYR A 216 -11.73 -19.46 15.69
N VAL A 217 -11.63 -20.75 15.34
CA VAL A 217 -11.66 -21.88 16.26
C VAL A 217 -10.46 -22.78 15.94
N PRO A 218 -9.53 -23.00 16.89
CA PRO A 218 -8.37 -23.85 16.66
C PRO A 218 -8.80 -25.30 16.44
N GLN A 219 -8.13 -25.97 15.51
CA GLN A 219 -8.41 -27.37 15.17
C GLN A 219 -7.89 -28.30 16.28
N LYS A 220 -8.76 -28.67 17.24
CA LYS A 220 -8.39 -29.50 18.40
C LYS A 220 -8.61 -31.02 18.22
N ALA A 221 -9.51 -31.44 17.34
CA ALA A 221 -9.73 -32.85 16.97
C ALA A 221 -10.58 -32.97 15.69
N ILE A 222 -10.34 -34.00 14.88
CA ILE A 222 -11.16 -34.30 13.69
C ILE A 222 -12.46 -34.95 14.17
N LYS A 223 -13.59 -34.25 14.05
CA LYS A 223 -14.92 -34.82 14.28
C LYS A 223 -15.62 -34.94 12.94
N GLY A 224 -15.90 -36.17 12.52
CA GLY A 224 -16.72 -36.46 11.33
C GLY A 224 -15.96 -36.99 10.10
N GLN A 225 -16.57 -37.98 9.44
CA GLN A 225 -16.02 -38.66 8.26
C GLN A 225 -15.73 -37.70 7.11
N ALA A 226 -16.60 -36.70 6.89
CA ALA A 226 -16.43 -35.74 5.81
C ALA A 226 -15.20 -34.83 5.97
N LEU A 227 -14.83 -34.50 7.22
CA LEU A 227 -13.61 -33.77 7.53
C LEU A 227 -12.39 -34.68 7.36
N ALA A 228 -12.48 -35.94 7.78
CA ALA A 228 -11.42 -36.93 7.58
C ALA A 228 -11.14 -37.16 6.08
N ASP A 229 -12.17 -37.31 5.26
CA ASP A 229 -12.05 -37.47 3.80
C ASP A 229 -11.52 -36.19 3.14
N PHE A 230 -11.87 -35.01 3.67
CA PHE A 230 -11.34 -33.73 3.22
C PHE A 230 -9.85 -33.59 3.54
N LEU A 231 -9.42 -33.95 4.75
CA LEU A 231 -8.01 -33.91 5.15
C LEU A 231 -7.19 -35.01 4.44
N ALA A 232 -7.73 -36.21 4.26
CA ALA A 232 -7.09 -37.28 3.49
C ALA A 232 -6.90 -36.89 2.02
N ALA A 233 -7.85 -36.14 1.44
CA ALA A 233 -7.70 -35.58 0.10
C ALA A 233 -6.69 -34.41 0.02
N HIS A 234 -6.23 -33.88 1.16
CA HIS A 234 -5.22 -32.84 1.26
C HIS A 234 -4.12 -33.25 2.25
N PRO A 235 -3.27 -34.24 1.92
CA PRO A 235 -2.22 -34.69 2.83
C PRO A 235 -1.22 -33.54 3.07
N ILE A 236 -1.09 -33.14 4.34
CA ILE A 236 -0.08 -32.19 4.80
C ILE A 236 1.01 -33.04 5.46
N PRO A 237 2.31 -32.93 5.08
CA PRO A 237 3.38 -33.65 5.75
C PRO A 237 3.42 -33.28 7.24
N ASP A 238 3.45 -34.29 8.13
CA ASP A 238 3.46 -34.10 9.59
C ASP A 238 4.67 -33.27 10.07
N ASP A 239 5.77 -33.27 9.32
CA ASP A 239 7.01 -32.52 9.58
C ASP A 239 7.00 -31.07 9.05
N SER A 240 5.86 -30.52 8.63
CA SER A 240 5.82 -29.11 8.22
C SER A 240 5.81 -28.23 9.48
N PRO A 241 6.88 -27.49 9.82
CA PRO A 241 6.85 -26.58 10.97
C PRO A 241 5.88 -25.45 10.63
N LEU A 242 4.65 -25.58 11.11
CA LEU A 242 3.68 -24.50 11.06
C LEU A 242 4.04 -23.55 12.20
N VAL A 243 4.93 -22.61 11.88
CA VAL A 243 5.22 -21.46 12.73
C VAL A 243 3.90 -20.74 12.99
N CYS A 244 3.36 -20.97 14.18
CA CYS A 244 2.18 -20.30 14.71
C CYS A 244 2.50 -18.86 15.15
N ASP A 245 3.79 -18.52 15.14
CA ASP A 245 4.30 -17.23 15.53
C ASP A 245 4.17 -16.27 14.34
N LEU A 246 3.43 -15.20 14.59
CA LEU A 246 3.44 -14.03 13.74
C LEU A 246 4.91 -13.64 13.51
N PRO A 247 5.29 -13.05 12.35
CA PRO A 247 6.68 -12.59 12.14
C PRO A 247 7.16 -11.49 13.11
N ASP A 248 6.37 -11.17 14.13
CA ASP A 248 6.71 -10.26 15.22
C ASP A 248 6.97 -11.00 16.56
N GLU A 249 6.94 -12.35 16.58
CA GLU A 249 7.29 -13.20 17.73
C GLU A 249 8.48 -14.17 17.46
N HIS A 250 9.32 -13.90 16.45
CA HIS A 250 10.66 -14.51 16.42
C HIS A 250 11.61 -13.74 17.33
N ILE A 251 11.48 -13.97 18.63
CA ILE A 251 12.60 -13.94 19.55
C ILE A 251 12.74 -15.38 20.08
N MET A 252 13.78 -16.06 19.59
CA MET A 252 14.41 -17.25 20.18
C MET A 252 13.77 -18.63 19.93
N PHE A 253 14.09 -19.21 18.77
CA PHE A 253 14.71 -20.53 18.76
C PHE A 253 15.99 -20.44 17.93
N ILE A 254 17.13 -20.40 18.63
CA ILE A 254 18.47 -20.61 18.06
C ILE A 254 18.65 -22.12 18.01
N GLU A 255 18.45 -22.72 16.85
CA GLU A 255 19.47 -23.65 16.37
C GLU A 255 20.47 -22.80 15.59
N GLU A 256 21.74 -23.01 15.87
CA GLU A 256 22.86 -22.09 15.65
C GLU A 256 23.05 -21.68 14.18
N ASP A 257 22.37 -20.62 13.74
CA ASP A 257 22.87 -19.78 12.66
C ASP A 257 22.31 -18.35 12.73
N GLN A 258 23.00 -17.47 13.46
CA GLN A 258 22.73 -16.03 13.44
C GLN A 258 22.60 -15.52 11.98
N PRO A 259 21.49 -14.85 11.60
CA PRO A 259 21.30 -14.32 10.25
C PRO A 259 22.29 -13.18 9.93
N TYR A 260 22.91 -13.23 8.75
CA TYR A 260 23.85 -12.21 8.29
C TYR A 260 23.17 -10.86 8.07
N TRP A 261 23.79 -9.78 8.55
CA TRP A 261 23.51 -8.43 8.04
C TRP A 261 23.88 -8.36 6.57
N LYS A 262 23.03 -7.73 5.74
CA LYS A 262 23.34 -7.56 4.31
C LYS A 262 23.76 -6.13 4.04
N MET A 263 24.91 -5.95 3.40
CA MET A 263 25.42 -4.63 2.98
C MET A 263 25.52 -4.57 1.46
N TYR A 264 24.95 -3.54 0.86
CA TYR A 264 25.13 -3.21 -0.55
C TYR A 264 25.94 -1.92 -0.64
N PHE A 265 26.98 -1.91 -1.44
CA PHE A 265 27.83 -0.74 -1.66
C PHE A 265 27.94 -0.41 -3.15
N ASP A 266 28.07 0.88 -3.46
CA ASP A 266 28.43 1.35 -4.80
C ASP A 266 29.13 2.72 -4.73
N GLY A 267 29.99 2.98 -5.71
CA GLY A 267 30.75 4.22 -5.84
C GLY A 267 30.53 4.87 -7.21
N ALA A 268 30.32 6.19 -7.23
CA ALA A 268 30.13 6.95 -8.45
C ALA A 268 31.07 8.16 -8.50
N SER A 269 31.87 8.27 -9.56
CA SER A 269 32.69 9.44 -9.86
C SER A 269 32.37 10.00 -11.24
N SER A 270 32.46 11.31 -11.38
CA SER A 270 32.30 12.00 -12.66
C SER A 270 33.21 13.21 -12.75
N ILE A 271 33.81 13.36 -13.93
CA ILE A 271 34.63 14.52 -14.29
C ILE A 271 33.70 15.52 -14.97
N GLN A 272 33.39 16.64 -14.29
CA GLN A 272 32.71 17.76 -14.96
C GLN A 272 33.74 18.77 -15.49
N PRO A 273 33.61 19.23 -16.74
CA PRO A 273 34.36 20.39 -17.21
C PRO A 273 33.84 21.63 -16.50
N ALA A 274 34.71 22.30 -15.73
CA ALA A 274 34.34 23.51 -15.02
C ALA A 274 33.95 24.63 -16.01
N PHE A 275 32.91 25.41 -15.68
CA PHE A 275 32.52 26.62 -16.41
C PHE A 275 33.52 27.80 -16.24
N SER A 276 34.59 27.61 -15.47
CA SER A 276 35.64 28.61 -15.23
C SER A 276 37.02 27.94 -15.21
N PRO A 277 38.09 28.57 -15.74
CA PRO A 277 39.38 27.92 -15.92
C PRO A 277 40.15 27.89 -14.59
N SER A 278 39.87 26.90 -13.74
CA SER A 278 40.79 26.46 -12.69
C SER A 278 40.31 25.13 -12.11
N ILE A 279 41.05 24.07 -12.45
CA ILE A 279 40.98 22.70 -11.93
C ILE A 279 39.71 21.90 -12.33
N PRO A 280 39.84 20.72 -12.96
CA PRO A 280 38.70 19.83 -13.18
C PRO A 280 38.08 19.43 -11.83
N GLN A 281 36.81 19.78 -11.61
CA GLN A 281 36.07 19.32 -10.44
C GLN A 281 35.60 17.89 -10.70
N ILE A 282 36.36 16.93 -10.17
CA ILE A 282 35.94 15.53 -10.11
C ILE A 282 35.08 15.42 -8.85
N LYS A 283 33.79 15.14 -9.03
CA LYS A 283 32.86 14.86 -7.92
C LYS A 283 32.75 13.36 -7.75
N ALA A 284 32.87 12.88 -6.53
CA ALA A 284 32.69 11.48 -6.18
C ALA A 284 31.69 11.32 -5.03
N GLY A 285 30.93 10.24 -5.06
CA GLY A 285 29.91 9.92 -4.07
C GLY A 285 29.78 8.42 -3.85
N ILE A 286 29.39 8.06 -2.63
CA ILE A 286 29.27 6.71 -2.11
C ILE A 286 27.81 6.44 -1.74
N GLY A 287 27.32 5.25 -2.07
CA GLY A 287 26.01 4.75 -1.66
C GLY A 287 26.13 3.46 -0.87
N LEU A 288 25.51 3.42 0.32
CA LEU A 288 25.50 2.23 1.18
C LEU A 288 24.08 1.90 1.64
N ILE A 289 23.77 0.60 1.67
CA ILE A 289 22.51 0.10 2.20
C ILE A 289 22.79 -1.07 3.12
N PHE A 290 22.41 -0.94 4.39
CA PHE A 290 22.39 -2.06 5.32
C PHE A 290 20.97 -2.57 5.49
N ILE A 291 20.82 -3.88 5.43
CA ILE A 291 19.59 -4.59 5.79
C ILE A 291 19.90 -5.38 7.05
N THR A 292 19.28 -4.96 8.14
CA THR A 292 19.31 -5.67 9.42
C THR A 292 18.66 -7.06 9.25
N PRO A 293 19.00 -8.04 10.09
CA PRO A 293 18.36 -9.35 10.06
C PRO A 293 16.83 -9.32 10.24
N GLU A 294 16.34 -8.31 10.95
CA GLU A 294 14.92 -8.03 11.21
C GLU A 294 14.22 -7.34 10.01
N GLY A 295 14.94 -7.05 8.93
CA GLY A 295 14.39 -6.45 7.71
C GLY A 295 14.33 -4.91 7.70
N GLY A 296 14.81 -4.25 8.75
CA GLY A 296 15.06 -2.80 8.77
C GLY A 296 16.15 -2.41 7.75
N ILE A 297 15.97 -1.27 7.07
CA ILE A 297 16.87 -0.79 6.01
C ILE A 297 17.49 0.55 6.40
N LEU A 298 18.80 0.58 6.64
CA LEU A 298 19.59 1.80 6.82
C LEU A 298 20.20 2.20 5.47
N ARG A 299 20.12 3.48 5.13
CA ARG A 299 20.60 4.02 3.85
C ARG A 299 21.57 5.15 4.15
N TYR A 300 22.76 5.08 3.58
CA TYR A 300 23.76 6.13 3.67
C TYR A 300 24.14 6.59 2.27
N SER A 301 24.31 7.90 2.12
CA SER A 301 24.73 8.56 0.88
C SER A 301 25.74 9.60 1.32
N LEU A 302 27.01 9.41 0.94
CA LEU A 302 28.14 10.19 1.44
C LEU A 302 28.87 10.81 0.25
N ALA A 303 29.08 12.12 0.27
CA ALA A 303 29.90 12.81 -0.72
C ALA A 303 31.38 12.73 -0.30
N LEU A 304 32.27 12.45 -1.25
CA LEU A 304 33.70 12.47 -1.00
C LEU A 304 34.24 13.88 -1.23
N SER A 305 34.99 14.40 -0.27
CA SER A 305 35.63 15.72 -0.35
C SER A 305 36.78 15.76 -1.35
N GLU A 306 37.42 14.62 -1.59
CA GLU A 306 38.53 14.49 -2.53
C GLU A 306 38.10 13.89 -3.88
N PRO A 307 38.69 14.37 -4.98
CA PRO A 307 38.47 13.81 -6.30
C PRO A 307 39.07 12.39 -6.39
N ARG A 308 38.22 11.37 -6.55
CA ARG A 308 38.63 9.96 -6.69
C ARG A 308 38.17 9.36 -8.02
N THR A 309 38.89 8.36 -8.53
CA THR A 309 38.43 7.60 -9.71
C THR A 309 37.22 6.72 -9.36
N ASN A 310 36.50 6.18 -10.37
CA ASN A 310 35.37 5.28 -10.10
C ASN A 310 35.76 4.07 -9.23
N ASN A 311 36.90 3.44 -9.54
CA ASN A 311 37.35 2.27 -8.81
C ASN A 311 37.76 2.62 -7.37
N GLU A 312 38.38 3.79 -7.17
CA GLU A 312 38.67 4.29 -5.81
C GLU A 312 37.38 4.61 -5.06
N ALA A 313 36.40 5.25 -5.69
CA ALA A 313 35.12 5.55 -5.05
C ALA A 313 34.36 4.28 -4.62
N GLU A 314 34.43 3.20 -5.40
CA GLU A 314 33.87 1.90 -5.02
C GLU A 314 34.65 1.24 -3.86
N TYR A 315 35.99 1.37 -3.82
CA TYR A 315 36.80 0.91 -2.69
C TYR A 315 36.49 1.71 -1.41
N GLU A 316 36.39 3.02 -1.51
CA GLU A 316 35.99 3.90 -0.41
C GLU A 316 34.58 3.58 0.08
N ALA A 317 33.66 3.23 -0.84
CA ALA A 317 32.34 2.74 -0.46
C ALA A 317 32.42 1.47 0.38
N LEU A 318 33.25 0.50 -0.01
CA LEU A 318 33.46 -0.73 0.77
C LEU A 318 34.09 -0.44 2.14
N ILE A 319 35.09 0.46 2.19
CA ILE A 319 35.78 0.86 3.44
C ILE A 319 34.79 1.54 4.39
N ALA A 320 34.07 2.57 3.93
CA ALA A 320 33.08 3.28 4.73
C ALA A 320 31.98 2.34 5.24
N GLY A 321 31.55 1.38 4.41
CA GLY A 321 30.61 0.34 4.82
C GLY A 321 31.16 -0.54 5.95
N LEU A 322 32.40 -1.00 5.84
CA LEU A 322 33.04 -1.79 6.90
C LEU A 322 33.24 -1.00 8.20
N GLU A 323 33.60 0.28 8.11
CA GLU A 323 33.76 1.15 9.29
C GLU A 323 32.43 1.37 10.02
N ILE A 324 31.34 1.62 9.29
CA ILE A 324 30.00 1.70 9.85
C ILE A 324 29.59 0.36 10.48
N ALA A 325 29.92 -0.76 9.83
CA ALA A 325 29.61 -2.09 10.37
C ALA A 325 30.30 -2.35 11.72
N ILE A 326 31.55 -1.90 11.85
CA ILE A 326 32.31 -1.98 13.12
C ILE A 326 31.70 -1.04 14.17
N GLN A 327 31.32 0.19 13.81
CA GLN A 327 30.65 1.12 14.74
C GLN A 327 29.31 0.57 15.25
N LEU A 328 28.59 -0.15 14.40
CA LEU A 328 27.33 -0.83 14.73
C LEU A 328 27.55 -2.18 15.46
N ASN A 329 28.79 -2.56 15.76
CA ASN A 329 29.16 -3.84 16.40
C ASN A 329 28.56 -5.08 15.70
N ILE A 330 28.55 -5.09 14.36
CA ILE A 330 28.01 -6.22 13.58
C ILE A 330 28.96 -7.42 13.66
N GLN A 331 28.43 -8.59 14.03
CA GLN A 331 29.21 -9.83 14.16
C GLN A 331 29.26 -10.69 12.89
N LYS A 332 28.15 -10.78 12.14
CA LYS A 332 28.03 -11.53 10.87
C LYS A 332 27.56 -10.60 9.76
N LEU A 333 28.39 -10.38 8.74
CA LEU A 333 28.14 -9.47 7.62
C LEU A 333 28.27 -10.16 6.26
N HIS A 334 27.30 -9.93 5.37
CA HIS A 334 27.30 -10.38 3.98
C HIS A 334 27.25 -9.15 3.06
N ILE A 335 28.31 -8.96 2.29
CA ILE A 335 28.57 -7.78 1.46
C ILE A 335 28.27 -8.11 0.00
N PHE A 336 27.55 -7.23 -0.68
CA PHE A 336 27.19 -7.33 -2.08
C PHE A 336 27.70 -6.11 -2.85
N GLY A 337 28.39 -6.36 -3.96
CA GLY A 337 28.82 -5.34 -4.91
C GLY A 337 28.68 -5.82 -6.35
N ASP A 338 28.62 -4.89 -7.30
CA ASP A 338 28.55 -5.18 -8.74
C ASP A 338 29.90 -5.04 -9.46
N SER A 339 30.90 -4.46 -8.80
CA SER A 339 32.27 -4.36 -9.30
C SER A 339 33.03 -5.68 -9.22
N GLN A 340 33.18 -6.36 -10.37
CA GLN A 340 33.94 -7.61 -10.46
C GLN A 340 35.42 -7.42 -10.12
N LEU A 341 35.99 -6.25 -10.42
CA LEU A 341 37.40 -5.98 -10.14
C LEU A 341 37.65 -6.01 -8.64
N ILE A 342 36.82 -5.31 -7.87
CA ILE A 342 37.03 -5.13 -6.43
C ILE A 342 36.77 -6.41 -5.66
N ILE A 343 35.69 -7.12 -5.98
CA ILE A 343 35.34 -8.38 -5.30
C ILE A 343 36.46 -9.40 -5.49
N ASN A 344 36.91 -9.61 -6.72
CA ASN A 344 37.98 -10.56 -7.03
C ASN A 344 39.35 -10.11 -6.47
N GLN A 345 39.59 -8.81 -6.30
CA GLN A 345 40.78 -8.29 -5.62
C GLN A 345 40.72 -8.53 -4.10
N VAL A 346 39.55 -8.36 -3.48
CA VAL A 346 39.35 -8.60 -2.03
C VAL A 346 39.46 -10.09 -1.70
N GLU A 347 38.89 -10.97 -2.54
CA GLU A 347 39.01 -12.44 -2.42
C GLU A 347 40.43 -12.96 -2.73
N GLY A 348 41.29 -12.14 -3.34
CA GLY A 348 42.69 -12.47 -3.62
C GLY A 348 42.93 -13.18 -4.95
N GLU A 349 41.91 -13.32 -5.80
CA GLU A 349 42.04 -13.88 -7.15
C GLU A 349 42.81 -12.94 -8.09
N PHE A 350 42.66 -11.63 -7.93
CA PHE A 350 43.31 -10.61 -8.77
C PHE A 350 44.41 -9.86 -8.03
N LYS A 351 45.56 -9.68 -8.70
CA LYS A 351 46.67 -8.85 -8.20
C LYS A 351 46.39 -7.37 -8.43
N VAL A 352 46.62 -6.54 -7.41
CA VAL A 352 46.53 -5.08 -7.50
C VAL A 352 47.92 -4.53 -7.84
N HIS A 353 48.03 -3.72 -8.90
CA HIS A 353 49.30 -3.11 -9.34
C HIS A 353 49.39 -1.61 -9.07
N LYS A 354 48.26 -0.92 -8.88
CA LYS A 354 48.24 0.52 -8.58
C LYS A 354 48.51 0.74 -7.08
N PRO A 355 49.48 1.59 -6.70
CA PRO A 355 49.85 1.80 -5.29
C PRO A 355 48.68 2.29 -4.43
N GLU A 356 47.86 3.23 -4.95
CA GLU A 356 46.69 3.79 -4.26
C GLU A 356 45.62 2.72 -3.94
N LEU A 357 45.43 1.74 -4.84
CA LEU A 357 44.49 0.63 -4.63
C LEU A 357 45.06 -0.43 -3.69
N VAL A 358 46.39 -0.57 -3.62
CA VAL A 358 47.04 -1.49 -2.66
C VAL A 358 46.80 -1.02 -1.23
N GLU A 359 46.86 0.28 -0.98
CA GLU A 359 46.54 0.86 0.33
C GLU A 359 45.07 0.60 0.71
N CYS A 360 44.14 0.85 -0.23
CA CYS A 360 42.72 0.57 -0.03
C CYS A 360 42.44 -0.92 0.25
N GLN A 361 43.04 -1.82 -0.53
CA GLN A 361 42.89 -3.27 -0.36
C GLN A 361 43.44 -3.73 1.01
N THR A 362 44.59 -3.20 1.41
CA THR A 362 45.19 -3.49 2.73
C THR A 362 44.27 -3.04 3.86
N ARG A 363 43.67 -1.86 3.72
CA ARG A 363 42.70 -1.33 4.69
C ARG A 363 41.44 -2.19 4.77
N VAL A 364 40.88 -2.61 3.63
CA VAL A 364 39.69 -3.50 3.60
C VAL A 364 39.97 -4.82 4.31
N LYS A 365 41.11 -5.47 4.03
CA LYS A 365 41.49 -6.73 4.70
C LYS A 365 41.60 -6.55 6.22
N TYR A 366 42.27 -5.48 6.66
CA TYR A 366 42.38 -5.14 8.07
C TYR A 366 41.01 -4.92 8.75
N LEU A 367 40.06 -4.28 8.06
CA LEU A 367 38.71 -4.07 8.60
C LEU A 367 37.88 -5.36 8.60
N MET A 368 38.04 -6.22 7.59
CA MET A 368 37.39 -7.53 7.55
C MET A 368 37.85 -8.46 8.68
N GLU A 369 39.14 -8.42 9.05
CA GLU A 369 39.68 -9.19 10.18
C GLU A 369 39.07 -8.81 11.53
N LYS A 370 38.57 -7.57 11.66
CA LYS A 370 37.90 -7.10 12.89
C LYS A 370 36.46 -7.59 13.03
N ILE A 371 35.85 -8.08 11.95
CA ILE A 371 34.46 -8.55 11.96
C ILE A 371 34.49 -10.09 12.00
N PRO A 372 33.87 -10.73 13.02
CA PRO A 372 33.98 -12.18 13.24
C PRO A 372 33.62 -13.07 12.04
N CYS A 373 32.65 -12.67 11.21
CA CYS A 373 32.27 -13.40 10.01
C CYS A 373 31.86 -12.45 8.89
N VAL A 374 32.67 -12.39 7.82
CA VAL A 374 32.37 -11.61 6.61
C VAL A 374 32.31 -12.52 5.40
N LYS A 375 31.25 -12.39 4.60
CA LYS A 375 31.12 -12.96 3.25
C LYS A 375 31.00 -11.82 2.25
N ILE A 376 31.64 -11.93 1.10
CA ILE A 376 31.48 -10.99 -0.01
C ILE A 376 30.98 -11.76 -1.24
N GLU A 377 30.00 -11.23 -1.95
CA GLU A 377 29.40 -11.88 -3.12
C GLU A 377 29.15 -10.85 -4.23
N LYS A 378 29.42 -11.27 -5.47
CA LYS A 378 29.13 -10.47 -6.67
C LYS A 378 27.65 -10.55 -7.04
N VAL A 379 27.03 -9.39 -7.23
CA VAL A 379 25.66 -9.25 -7.71
C VAL A 379 25.59 -8.54 -9.05
N SER A 380 24.50 -8.74 -9.80
CA SER A 380 24.27 -7.96 -11.02
C SER A 380 23.88 -6.52 -10.68
N ARG A 381 24.24 -5.59 -11.57
CA ARG A 381 23.92 -4.15 -11.44
C ARG A 381 22.42 -3.87 -11.25
N ALA A 382 21.55 -4.72 -11.81
CA ALA A 382 20.11 -4.61 -11.63
C ALA A 382 19.66 -4.81 -10.16
N VAL A 383 20.38 -5.65 -9.41
CA VAL A 383 20.12 -5.91 -7.98
C VAL A 383 20.74 -4.81 -7.11
N ASN A 384 21.91 -4.29 -7.51
CA ASN A 384 22.60 -3.20 -6.80
C ASN A 384 22.08 -1.78 -7.13
N GLY A 385 21.04 -1.65 -7.97
CA GLY A 385 20.58 -0.35 -8.49
C GLY A 385 20.14 0.66 -7.43
N LYS A 386 19.82 0.23 -6.20
CA LYS A 386 19.52 1.15 -5.10
C LYS A 386 20.77 1.82 -4.53
N ALA A 387 21.89 1.11 -4.44
CA ALA A 387 23.16 1.68 -4.00
C ALA A 387 23.73 2.63 -5.08
N ASP A 388 23.66 2.24 -6.36
CA ASP A 388 24.01 3.10 -7.51
C ASP A 388 23.24 4.43 -7.51
N ALA A 389 21.93 4.38 -7.21
CA ALA A 389 21.12 5.59 -7.09
C ALA A 389 21.57 6.50 -5.94
N LEU A 390 21.93 5.94 -4.77
CA LEU A 390 22.43 6.71 -3.63
C LEU A 390 23.82 7.29 -3.88
N ALA A 391 24.71 6.54 -4.54
CA ALA A 391 26.05 7.01 -4.90
C ALA A 391 25.98 8.18 -5.89
N ARG A 392 25.13 8.06 -6.92
CA ARG A 392 24.88 9.15 -7.87
C ARG A 392 24.28 10.38 -7.21
N LEU A 393 23.32 10.19 -6.30
CA LEU A 393 22.71 11.29 -5.57
C LEU A 393 23.73 12.05 -4.72
N ALA A 394 24.59 11.35 -3.97
CA ALA A 394 25.69 11.97 -3.22
C ALA A 394 26.62 12.76 -4.15
N LYS A 395 26.99 12.17 -5.29
CA LYS A 395 27.89 12.80 -6.27
C LYS A 395 27.30 14.08 -6.88
N GLU A 396 26.00 14.10 -7.21
CA GLU A 396 25.35 15.29 -7.77
C GLU A 396 25.18 16.42 -6.73
N LEU A 397 24.94 16.05 -5.47
CA LEU A 397 24.76 16.99 -4.36
C LEU A 397 26.05 17.32 -3.62
N ALA A 398 27.20 16.80 -4.08
CA ALA A 398 28.49 17.09 -3.50
C ALA A 398 28.84 18.58 -3.69
N ASP A 399 28.84 19.30 -2.57
CA ASP A 399 29.29 20.69 -2.47
C ASP A 399 30.17 20.82 -1.21
N PRO A 400 31.46 21.16 -1.34
CA PRO A 400 32.36 21.30 -0.21
C PRO A 400 32.02 22.48 0.72
N THR A 401 31.04 23.32 0.36
CA THR A 401 30.62 24.50 1.14
C THR A 401 29.32 24.31 1.94
N MET A 402 28.62 23.19 1.77
CA MET A 402 27.32 22.92 2.38
C MET A 402 27.42 21.90 3.53
N ASP A 403 26.70 22.15 4.63
CA ASP A 403 26.52 21.21 5.75
C ASP A 403 25.59 20.04 5.36
N GLU A 404 25.43 19.05 6.27
CA GLU A 404 24.60 17.86 6.08
C GLU A 404 23.20 18.15 5.49
N VAL A 405 22.90 17.58 4.32
CA VAL A 405 21.61 17.77 3.63
C VAL A 405 20.66 16.62 3.97
N GLN A 406 19.58 16.90 4.72
CA GLN A 406 18.52 15.92 4.95
C GLN A 406 17.54 15.83 3.78
N ILE A 407 17.56 14.72 3.05
CA ILE A 407 16.67 14.48 1.91
C ILE A 407 15.54 13.54 2.31
N THR A 408 14.31 14.07 2.35
CA THR A 408 13.12 13.27 2.69
C THR A 408 12.42 12.78 1.41
N ILE A 409 12.46 11.47 1.15
CA ILE A 409 11.71 10.85 0.04
C ILE A 409 10.28 10.53 0.52
N ARG A 410 9.27 11.20 -0.04
CA ARG A 410 7.85 10.94 0.23
C ARG A 410 7.18 10.24 -0.94
N ASN A 411 6.49 9.14 -0.67
CA ASN A 411 5.67 8.46 -1.67
C ASN A 411 4.37 9.26 -1.90
N ARG A 412 4.28 9.97 -3.01
CA ARG A 412 3.04 10.63 -3.43
C ARG A 412 2.14 9.62 -4.15
N LYS A 413 0.93 9.39 -3.64
CA LYS A 413 -0.11 8.69 -4.40
C LYS A 413 -0.49 9.54 -5.61
N ILE A 414 -0.55 8.91 -6.78
CA ILE A 414 -1.12 9.53 -7.99
C ILE A 414 -2.59 9.83 -7.69
N LEU A 415 -3.00 11.07 -7.91
CA LEU A 415 -4.37 11.51 -7.68
C LEU A 415 -5.30 10.77 -8.64
N SER A 416 -6.33 10.11 -8.11
CA SER A 416 -7.40 9.57 -8.95
C SER A 416 -8.40 10.69 -9.29
N PRO A 417 -9.17 10.60 -10.39
CA PRO A 417 -10.19 11.59 -10.73
C PRO A 417 -11.24 11.83 -9.62
N ALA A 418 -11.40 10.86 -8.70
CA ALA A 418 -12.30 11.00 -7.55
C ALA A 418 -11.71 11.87 -6.42
N ASP A 419 -10.38 12.00 -6.34
CA ASP A 419 -9.66 12.83 -5.35
C ASP A 419 -9.59 14.31 -5.77
N LEU A 420 -10.05 14.64 -6.98
CA LEU A 420 -10.09 16.01 -7.52
C LEU A 420 -11.39 16.77 -7.16
N ASN A 421 -12.32 16.13 -6.45
CA ASN A 421 -13.54 16.78 -5.97
C ASN A 421 -13.33 17.32 -4.54
N PRO A 422 -13.21 18.65 -4.35
CA PRO A 422 -13.03 19.26 -3.02
C PRO A 422 -14.26 19.15 -2.11
N GLU A 423 -15.38 18.60 -2.58
CA GLU A 423 -16.66 18.59 -1.86
C GLU A 423 -16.85 17.41 -0.89
N LYS A 424 -15.94 16.43 -0.85
CA LYS A 424 -16.10 15.25 0.03
C LYS A 424 -15.42 15.35 1.39
N ASP A 425 -14.60 16.37 1.63
CA ASP A 425 -13.82 16.49 2.88
C ASP A 425 -14.58 17.08 4.08
N THR A 426 -15.84 17.51 3.93
CA THR A 426 -16.56 18.27 4.99
C THR A 426 -17.74 17.57 5.67
N LYS A 427 -18.10 16.32 5.34
CA LYS A 427 -19.30 15.67 5.90
C LYS A 427 -19.13 14.38 6.70
N GLU A 428 -17.92 13.98 7.07
CA GLU A 428 -17.70 12.87 8.03
C GLU A 428 -17.03 13.35 9.31
N ALA A 429 -17.69 14.26 10.02
CA ALA A 429 -17.43 14.53 11.43
C ALA A 429 -18.75 14.42 12.20
N GLU A 430 -19.27 13.19 12.34
CA GLU A 430 -20.26 12.88 13.37
C GLU A 430 -19.57 13.05 14.73
N VAL A 431 -19.70 14.25 15.30
CA VAL A 431 -19.36 14.57 16.68
C VAL A 431 -20.45 13.98 17.56
N ALA A 432 -20.24 12.76 18.05
CA ALA A 432 -20.94 12.27 19.23
C ALA A 432 -20.11 12.70 20.45
N THR A 433 -20.63 13.68 21.19
CA THR A 433 -20.15 14.05 22.52
C THR A 433 -20.25 12.82 23.42
N ILE A 434 -19.11 12.37 23.92
CA ILE A 434 -19.07 11.41 25.03
C ILE A 434 -18.88 12.29 26.27
N ASP A 435 -20.00 12.76 26.82
CA ASP A 435 -20.03 13.31 28.18
C ASP A 435 -19.95 12.10 29.14
N ILE A 436 -18.73 11.67 29.45
CA ILE A 436 -18.45 10.77 30.56
C ILE A 436 -17.27 11.41 31.31
N GLU A 437 -17.44 11.63 32.61
CA GLU A 437 -16.40 12.18 33.51
C GLU A 437 -15.23 11.21 33.73
N ASP A 438 -15.37 9.95 33.28
CA ASP A 438 -14.36 8.89 33.33
C ASP A 438 -13.46 8.83 32.09
N ASP A 439 -12.30 8.17 32.22
CA ASP A 439 -11.28 8.10 31.17
C ASP A 439 -11.80 7.43 29.89
N TRP A 440 -11.94 8.21 28.83
CA TRP A 440 -12.43 7.78 27.51
C TRP A 440 -11.66 6.58 26.91
N ARG A 441 -10.46 6.27 27.42
CA ARG A 441 -9.62 5.15 26.97
C ARG A 441 -10.09 3.79 27.50
N GLU A 442 -10.77 3.75 28.64
CA GLU A 442 -11.13 2.51 29.35
C GLU A 442 -11.90 1.50 28.47
N PRO A 443 -12.94 1.89 27.70
CA PRO A 443 -13.67 0.93 26.86
C PRO A 443 -12.81 0.31 25.75
N PHE A 444 -11.76 1.00 25.31
CA PHE A 444 -10.83 0.48 24.30
C PHE A 444 -9.77 -0.41 24.93
N ILE A 445 -9.29 -0.07 26.13
CA ILE A 445 -8.35 -0.89 26.89
C ILE A 445 -9.01 -2.21 27.29
N ASP A 446 -10.24 -2.17 27.80
CA ASP A 446 -10.99 -3.37 28.20
C ASP A 446 -11.26 -4.32 27.03
N PHE A 447 -11.57 -3.76 25.86
CA PHE A 447 -11.75 -4.55 24.65
C PHE A 447 -10.43 -5.17 24.17
N LEU A 448 -9.34 -4.41 24.13
CA LEU A 448 -8.05 -4.88 23.60
C LEU A 448 -7.29 -5.80 24.57
N LYS A 449 -7.41 -5.60 25.89
CA LYS A 449 -6.70 -6.36 26.93
C LYS A 449 -7.51 -7.54 27.46
N TYR A 450 -8.82 -7.37 27.66
CA TYR A 450 -9.69 -8.35 28.32
C TYR A 450 -10.80 -8.93 27.43
N ASN A 451 -10.92 -8.49 26.17
CA ASN A 451 -12.04 -8.84 25.26
C ASN A 451 -13.43 -8.56 25.87
N LYS A 452 -13.53 -7.61 26.81
CA LYS A 452 -14.78 -7.22 27.44
C LYS A 452 -15.46 -6.12 26.60
N LEU A 453 -16.77 -6.25 26.41
CA LEU A 453 -17.58 -5.36 25.60
C LEU A 453 -18.75 -4.82 26.45
N PRO A 454 -19.19 -3.55 26.28
CA PRO A 454 -20.33 -3.01 27.00
C PRO A 454 -21.62 -3.77 26.68
N GLU A 455 -22.62 -3.78 27.58
CA GLU A 455 -23.87 -4.53 27.37
C GLU A 455 -24.70 -4.03 26.16
N GLU A 456 -24.52 -2.77 25.78
CA GLU A 456 -25.32 -2.10 24.76
C GLU A 456 -24.85 -2.39 23.32
N LYS A 457 -25.68 -3.08 22.52
CA LYS A 457 -25.34 -3.56 21.17
C LYS A 457 -24.82 -2.48 20.19
N SER A 458 -25.36 -1.26 20.25
CA SER A 458 -24.92 -0.13 19.41
C SER A 458 -23.49 0.30 19.75
N ARG A 459 -23.18 0.42 21.05
CA ARG A 459 -21.84 0.75 21.53
C ARG A 459 -20.83 -0.36 21.24
N GLN A 460 -21.22 -1.63 21.35
CA GLN A 460 -20.37 -2.76 20.97
C GLN A 460 -19.92 -2.66 19.49
N ALA A 461 -20.85 -2.39 18.58
CA ALA A 461 -20.55 -2.26 17.16
C ALA A 461 -19.63 -1.05 16.87
N GLN A 462 -19.88 0.09 17.52
CA GLN A 462 -19.03 1.27 17.39
C GLN A 462 -17.62 1.05 17.92
N ILE A 463 -17.48 0.44 19.10
CA ILE A 463 -16.17 0.15 19.70
C ILE A 463 -15.41 -0.84 18.83
N LYS A 464 -16.02 -1.95 18.39
CA LYS A 464 -15.36 -2.90 17.47
C LYS A 464 -14.88 -2.22 16.18
N LYS A 465 -15.70 -1.35 15.59
CA LYS A 465 -15.34 -0.62 14.36
C LYS A 465 -14.20 0.37 14.59
N ARG A 466 -14.20 1.07 15.73
CA ARG A 466 -13.20 2.09 16.07
C ARG A 466 -11.90 1.49 16.61
N ALA A 467 -11.96 0.38 17.35
CA ALA A 467 -10.84 -0.32 17.97
C ALA A 467 -9.80 -0.79 16.94
N MET A 468 -10.19 -1.07 15.69
CA MET A 468 -9.24 -1.38 14.60
C MET A 468 -8.20 -0.28 14.33
N ARG A 469 -8.45 0.96 14.77
CA ARG A 469 -7.51 2.07 14.64
C ARG A 469 -6.60 2.23 15.85
N TYR A 470 -6.78 1.42 16.88
CA TYR A 470 -6.04 1.49 18.13
C TYR A 470 -5.27 0.20 18.39
N VAL A 471 -4.12 0.33 19.05
CA VAL A 471 -3.29 -0.79 19.49
C VAL A 471 -2.84 -0.50 20.91
N PHE A 472 -2.82 -1.54 21.75
CA PHE A 472 -2.37 -1.45 23.13
C PHE A 472 -0.97 -2.07 23.24
N VAL A 473 0.05 -1.27 23.59
CA VAL A 473 1.45 -1.68 23.70
C VAL A 473 2.05 -1.08 24.96
N ASN A 474 2.75 -1.87 25.78
CA ASN A 474 3.43 -1.42 27.01
C ASN A 474 2.52 -0.63 27.98
N ASP A 475 1.33 -1.18 28.27
CA ASP A 475 0.29 -0.53 29.09
C ASP A 475 -0.17 0.86 28.61
N GLN A 476 0.07 1.19 27.34
CA GLN A 476 -0.35 2.44 26.72
C GLN A 476 -1.17 2.20 25.45
N LEU A 477 -2.21 3.02 25.26
CA LEU A 477 -3.07 2.98 24.09
C LEU A 477 -2.51 3.89 23.00
N TYR A 478 -2.31 3.36 21.80
CA TYR A 478 -1.88 4.11 20.62
C TYR A 478 -2.97 4.11 19.56
N ARG A 479 -3.06 5.19 18.78
CA ARG A 479 -3.96 5.32 17.62
C ARG A 479 -3.18 5.51 16.34
N ARG A 480 -3.58 4.79 15.29
CA ARG A 480 -3.02 4.97 13.95
C ARG A 480 -3.60 6.20 13.26
N SER A 481 -2.74 7.15 12.89
CA SER A 481 -3.10 8.27 12.03
C SER A 481 -3.21 7.85 10.55
N TYR A 482 -3.84 8.67 9.71
CA TYR A 482 -3.88 8.46 8.26
C TYR A 482 -2.48 8.46 7.62
N ASP A 483 -1.54 9.14 8.26
CA ASP A 483 -0.13 9.24 7.87
C ASP A 483 0.71 8.05 8.36
N GLN A 484 0.07 7.00 8.88
CA GLN A 484 0.67 5.80 9.50
C GLN A 484 1.54 6.05 10.74
N LEU A 485 1.60 7.28 11.25
CA LEU A 485 2.22 7.57 12.55
C LEU A 485 1.32 7.05 13.69
N TRP A 486 1.96 6.43 14.68
CA TRP A 486 1.32 6.02 15.93
C TRP A 486 1.25 7.22 16.87
N LEU A 487 0.03 7.57 17.30
CA LEU A 487 -0.22 8.66 18.23
C LEU A 487 -0.58 8.08 19.60
N LYS A 488 0.15 8.45 20.65
CA LYS A 488 -0.15 8.06 22.03
C LYS A 488 -1.47 8.69 22.49
N CYS A 489 -2.36 7.87 23.03
CA CYS A 489 -3.65 8.29 23.57
C CYS A 489 -3.50 8.75 25.02
N LEU A 490 -3.77 10.03 25.26
CA LEU A 490 -3.57 10.67 26.56
C LEU A 490 -4.81 10.54 27.47
N SER A 491 -4.54 10.42 28.78
CA SER A 491 -5.53 10.54 29.84
C SER A 491 -6.03 11.98 29.98
N PRO A 492 -7.21 12.21 30.57
CA PRO A 492 -7.72 13.56 30.86
C PRO A 492 -6.73 14.47 31.62
N ASN A 493 -5.92 13.90 32.51
CA ASN A 493 -4.92 14.66 33.27
C ASN A 493 -3.69 15.02 32.42
N GLU A 494 -3.17 14.07 31.65
CA GLU A 494 -2.06 14.32 30.71
C GLU A 494 -2.46 15.33 29.62
N ILE A 495 -3.71 15.29 29.15
CA ILE A 495 -4.26 16.25 28.17
C ILE A 495 -4.10 17.68 28.67
N LYS A 496 -4.49 17.96 29.93
CA LYS A 496 -4.37 19.30 30.53
C LYS A 496 -2.92 19.76 30.63
N GLN A 497 -2.01 18.86 31.02
CA GLN A 497 -0.58 19.16 31.14
C GLN A 497 0.04 19.49 29.76
N VAL A 498 -0.20 18.65 28.76
CA VAL A 498 0.34 18.85 27.40
C VAL A 498 -0.22 20.12 26.76
N MET A 499 -1.51 20.43 26.95
CA MET A 499 -2.07 21.69 26.45
C MET A 499 -1.43 22.90 27.13
N HIS A 500 -1.25 22.86 28.46
CA HIS A 500 -0.56 23.93 29.19
C HIS A 500 0.88 24.11 28.69
N GLU A 501 1.65 23.03 28.54
CA GLU A 501 3.05 23.12 28.16
C GLU A 501 3.24 23.58 26.70
N VAL A 502 2.38 23.15 25.78
CA VAL A 502 2.45 23.59 24.38
C VAL A 502 1.96 25.03 24.19
N HIS A 503 1.00 25.48 25.00
CA HIS A 503 0.42 26.82 24.90
C HIS A 503 1.22 27.87 25.66
N SER A 504 1.49 27.63 26.94
CA SER A 504 2.07 28.56 27.92
C SER A 504 3.31 28.02 28.63
N GLY A 505 3.87 26.89 28.20
CA GLY A 505 5.13 26.38 28.73
C GLY A 505 6.34 27.21 28.28
N VAL A 506 7.54 26.74 28.62
CA VAL A 506 8.82 27.44 28.38
C VAL A 506 9.05 27.77 26.89
N CYS A 507 8.50 26.96 25.98
CA CYS A 507 8.51 27.20 24.53
C CYS A 507 7.09 27.39 23.94
N GLY A 508 6.14 27.84 24.78
CA GLY A 508 4.77 28.13 24.42
C GLY A 508 4.65 29.52 23.79
N ALA A 509 4.16 29.57 22.55
CA ALA A 509 4.00 30.83 21.81
C ALA A 509 2.54 31.32 21.80
N HIS A 510 1.74 30.96 22.81
CA HIS A 510 0.31 31.30 22.89
C HIS A 510 -0.47 31.02 21.60
N GLN A 511 -0.16 29.89 20.95
CA GLN A 511 -0.68 29.58 19.63
C GLN A 511 -2.20 29.42 19.65
N SER A 512 -2.85 29.82 18.55
CA SER A 512 -4.28 29.62 18.35
C SER A 512 -4.67 28.14 18.44
N GLY A 513 -5.89 27.84 18.90
CA GLY A 513 -6.37 26.47 19.11
C GLY A 513 -6.08 25.50 17.93
N PRO A 514 -6.34 25.87 16.66
CA PRO A 514 -6.00 25.03 15.51
C PRO A 514 -4.49 24.77 15.34
N LYS A 515 -3.63 25.78 15.56
CA LYS A 515 -2.17 25.64 15.49
C LYS A 515 -1.64 24.77 16.63
N MET A 516 -2.17 24.96 17.83
CA MET A 516 -1.84 24.13 19.00
C MET A 516 -2.16 22.65 18.76
N ARG A 517 -3.34 22.34 18.21
CA ARG A 517 -3.72 20.97 17.83
C ARG A 517 -2.74 20.36 16.82
N LEU A 518 -2.31 21.12 15.81
CA LEU A 518 -1.31 20.62 14.84
C LEU A 518 0.03 20.31 15.51
N LYS A 519 0.51 21.21 16.39
CA LYS A 519 1.74 21.00 17.15
C LYS A 519 1.66 19.76 18.05
N ILE A 520 0.57 19.58 18.79
CA ILE A 520 0.37 18.40 19.65
C ILE A 520 0.27 17.11 18.82
N LYS A 521 -0.39 17.15 17.66
CA LYS A 521 -0.44 16.00 16.74
C LYS A 521 0.95 15.66 16.19
N HIS A 522 1.78 16.65 15.87
CA HIS A 522 3.16 16.43 15.43
C HIS A 522 4.06 15.86 16.52
N LEU A 523 3.79 16.20 17.79
CA LEU A 523 4.47 15.59 18.94
C LEU A 523 4.04 14.14 19.21
N GLY A 524 3.08 13.61 18.43
CA GLY A 524 2.68 12.21 18.51
C GLY A 524 1.56 11.94 19.52
N TYR A 525 0.76 12.93 19.93
CA TYR A 525 -0.33 12.74 20.90
C TYR A 525 -1.72 12.82 20.26
N TYR A 526 -2.71 12.16 20.87
CA TYR A 526 -4.09 12.14 20.39
C TYR A 526 -5.15 11.96 21.50
N TRP A 527 -6.30 12.62 21.33
CA TRP A 527 -7.57 12.30 21.98
C TRP A 527 -8.76 12.80 21.13
N PRO A 528 -10.01 12.29 21.35
CA PRO A 528 -11.15 12.57 20.47
C PRO A 528 -11.56 14.04 20.35
N THR A 529 -11.57 14.77 21.47
CA THR A 529 -12.04 16.16 21.60
C THR A 529 -10.94 17.20 21.40
N MET A 530 -9.74 16.79 20.95
CA MET A 530 -8.54 17.64 20.86
C MET A 530 -8.75 19.00 20.21
N ILE A 531 -9.56 19.10 19.16
CA ILE A 531 -9.79 20.39 18.48
C ILE A 531 -10.61 21.33 19.38
N GLN A 532 -11.70 20.83 19.97
CA GLN A 532 -12.57 21.61 20.84
C GLN A 532 -11.84 22.02 22.11
N ASP A 533 -11.11 21.09 22.73
CA ASP A 533 -10.36 21.35 23.97
C ASP A 533 -9.27 22.40 23.73
N CYS A 534 -8.50 22.29 22.64
CA CYS A 534 -7.48 23.27 22.29
C CYS A 534 -8.08 24.66 22.02
N MET A 535 -9.25 24.74 21.38
CA MET A 535 -9.94 26.01 21.14
C MET A 535 -10.48 26.61 22.44
N MET A 536 -11.10 25.81 23.30
CA MET A 536 -11.61 26.26 24.60
C MET A 536 -10.46 26.72 25.51
N TYR A 537 -9.35 26.01 25.52
CA TYR A 537 -8.17 26.37 26.30
C TYR A 537 -7.59 27.72 25.87
N ALA A 538 -7.36 27.91 24.56
CA ALA A 538 -6.87 29.19 24.03
C ALA A 538 -7.84 30.34 24.31
N ARG A 539 -9.15 30.10 24.27
CA ARG A 539 -10.18 31.10 24.62
C ARG A 539 -10.18 31.46 26.11
N LYS A 540 -9.85 30.53 27.00
CA LYS A 540 -9.76 30.75 28.45
C LYS A 540 -8.43 31.39 28.87
N CYS A 541 -7.42 31.40 28.00
CA CYS A 541 -6.11 31.95 28.33
C CYS A 541 -6.17 33.48 28.48
N HIS A 542 -5.83 33.97 29.67
CA HIS A 542 -5.85 35.40 29.99
C HIS A 542 -4.92 36.23 29.08
N GLN A 543 -3.70 35.74 28.82
CA GLN A 543 -2.74 36.44 27.95
C GLN A 543 -3.25 36.56 26.51
N CYS A 544 -3.87 35.50 25.96
CA CYS A 544 -4.48 35.55 24.63
C CYS A 544 -5.70 36.49 24.57
N GLN A 545 -6.44 36.63 25.66
CA GLN A 545 -7.58 37.56 25.74
C GLN A 545 -7.13 39.02 25.76
N ILE A 546 -6.01 39.33 26.45
CA ILE A 546 -5.46 40.69 26.51
C ILE A 546 -4.83 41.11 25.18
N HIS A 547 -4.09 40.20 24.53
CA HIS A 547 -3.26 40.52 23.36
C HIS A 547 -3.90 40.18 22.00
N GLY A 548 -5.19 39.81 21.97
CA GLY A 548 -5.87 39.44 20.71
C GLY A 548 -6.26 40.67 19.87
N ASP A 549 -5.74 40.76 18.65
CA ASP A 549 -6.15 41.78 17.68
C ASP A 549 -7.59 41.54 17.20
N PHE A 550 -8.55 42.29 17.73
CA PHE A 550 -9.92 42.28 17.22
C PHE A 550 -9.97 43.06 15.90
N ILE A 551 -9.97 42.36 14.77
CA ILE A 551 -10.19 42.97 13.46
C ILE A 551 -11.66 43.41 13.38
N HIS A 552 -11.92 44.70 13.64
CA HIS A 552 -13.26 45.32 13.56
C HIS A 552 -13.73 45.63 12.13
N ARG A 553 -13.03 45.16 11.08
CA ARG A 553 -13.45 45.33 9.68
C ARG A 553 -14.30 44.16 9.22
N HIS A 554 -15.43 44.47 8.58
CA HIS A 554 -16.24 43.46 7.93
C HIS A 554 -15.41 42.73 6.85
N PRO A 555 -15.45 41.39 6.80
CA PRO A 555 -14.84 40.64 5.71
C PRO A 555 -15.54 41.00 4.39
N ASN A 556 -14.80 41.51 3.42
CA ASN A 556 -15.32 41.68 2.07
C ASN A 556 -15.68 40.29 1.51
N PRO A 557 -16.87 40.10 0.93
CA PRO A 557 -17.26 38.84 0.34
C PRO A 557 -16.27 38.49 -0.78
N LEU A 558 -15.62 37.33 -0.66
CA LEU A 558 -14.81 36.76 -1.72
C LEU A 558 -15.73 36.44 -2.91
N HIS A 559 -15.52 37.11 -4.03
CA HIS A 559 -16.22 36.77 -5.27
C HIS A 559 -15.47 35.64 -5.98
N PRO A 560 -16.02 34.41 -6.03
CA PRO A 560 -15.38 33.31 -6.73
C PRO A 560 -15.33 33.61 -8.23
N THR A 561 -14.13 33.54 -8.81
CA THR A 561 -13.95 33.69 -10.26
C THR A 561 -14.28 32.37 -10.95
N ILE A 562 -15.57 32.14 -11.24
CA ILE A 562 -16.04 30.92 -11.93
C ILE A 562 -15.86 31.13 -13.45
N ALA A 563 -14.98 30.34 -14.07
CA ALA A 563 -14.89 30.21 -15.53
C ALA A 563 -15.74 29.02 -15.98
N SER A 564 -16.67 29.24 -16.91
CA SER A 564 -17.70 28.24 -17.25
C SER A 564 -17.29 27.28 -18.36
N TRP A 565 -16.36 27.66 -19.24
CA TRP A 565 -15.82 26.83 -20.33
C TRP A 565 -14.42 27.33 -20.78
N PRO A 566 -13.64 26.55 -21.54
CA PRO A 566 -12.32 26.96 -22.03
C PRO A 566 -12.35 28.29 -22.79
N PHE A 567 -11.39 29.16 -22.52
CA PHE A 567 -11.21 30.47 -23.17
C PHE A 567 -12.31 31.51 -22.89
N ASP A 568 -13.24 31.24 -21.97
CA ASP A 568 -14.23 32.24 -21.49
C ASP A 568 -13.54 33.42 -20.78
N MET A 569 -12.48 33.13 -20.02
CA MET A 569 -11.84 34.10 -19.14
C MET A 569 -10.32 33.94 -19.08
N TRP A 570 -9.60 35.04 -19.30
CA TRP A 570 -8.14 35.08 -19.31
C TRP A 570 -7.60 35.97 -18.19
N GLY A 571 -6.53 35.53 -17.55
CA GLY A 571 -5.70 36.34 -16.66
C GLY A 571 -4.44 36.77 -17.39
N THR A 572 -4.08 38.04 -17.38
CA THR A 572 -2.89 38.55 -18.06
C THR A 572 -1.95 39.28 -17.11
N ASP A 573 -0.66 39.09 -17.33
CA ASP A 573 0.40 39.67 -16.52
C ASP A 573 1.63 39.99 -17.38
N VAL A 574 2.45 40.94 -16.90
CA VAL A 574 3.70 41.36 -17.53
C VAL A 574 4.86 41.02 -16.61
N ILE A 575 5.73 40.13 -17.08
CA ILE A 575 6.92 39.71 -16.35
C ILE A 575 8.12 40.54 -16.83
N GLY A 576 8.76 41.26 -15.92
CA GLY A 576 10.01 41.99 -16.19
C GLY A 576 10.18 43.25 -15.32
N PRO A 577 11.28 44.00 -15.50
CA PRO A 577 12.34 43.79 -16.50
C PRO A 577 13.31 42.64 -16.14
N ILE A 578 13.61 41.77 -17.11
CA ILE A 578 14.60 40.68 -16.98
C ILE A 578 15.99 41.22 -17.35
N ASN A 579 16.98 41.02 -16.47
CA ASN A 579 18.37 41.37 -16.69
C ASN A 579 19.29 40.15 -16.50
N PRO A 580 20.24 39.88 -17.43
CA PRO A 580 20.51 40.61 -18.68
C PRO A 580 19.41 40.40 -19.74
N PRO A 581 19.23 41.34 -20.69
CA PRO A 581 18.28 41.17 -21.79
C PRO A 581 18.66 40.00 -22.70
N SER A 582 17.67 39.45 -23.42
CA SER A 582 17.94 38.45 -24.47
C SER A 582 18.89 38.98 -25.54
N SER A 583 19.53 38.09 -26.31
CA SER A 583 20.37 38.45 -27.47
C SER A 583 19.69 39.35 -28.51
N ARG A 584 18.35 39.39 -28.53
CA ARG A 584 17.53 40.25 -29.42
C ARG A 584 16.96 41.51 -28.73
N GLY A 585 17.37 41.79 -27.49
CA GLY A 585 17.01 42.98 -26.72
C GLY A 585 15.64 42.94 -26.00
N HIS A 586 14.95 41.79 -25.97
CA HIS A 586 13.73 41.62 -25.18
C HIS A 586 14.01 41.62 -23.68
N LYS A 587 13.19 42.35 -22.92
CA LYS A 587 13.29 42.55 -21.46
C LYS A 587 12.02 42.20 -20.70
N PHE A 588 10.89 42.06 -21.40
CA PHE A 588 9.59 41.80 -20.81
C PHE A 588 8.93 40.60 -21.49
N ILE A 589 8.04 39.93 -20.77
CA ILE A 589 7.19 38.87 -21.30
C ILE A 589 5.74 39.24 -20.95
N LEU A 590 4.91 39.42 -21.98
CA LEU A 590 3.47 39.54 -21.80
C LEU A 590 2.88 38.14 -21.86
N ALA A 591 2.25 37.72 -20.77
CA ALA A 591 1.62 36.40 -20.66
C ALA A 591 0.11 36.54 -20.43
N ALA A 592 -0.64 35.61 -20.99
CA ALA A 592 -2.06 35.42 -20.68
C ALA A 592 -2.35 33.93 -20.47
N THR A 593 -3.13 33.65 -19.43
CA THR A 593 -3.49 32.30 -19.01
C THR A 593 -5.00 32.17 -18.96
N ASP A 594 -5.54 31.16 -19.64
CA ASP A 594 -6.95 30.80 -19.53
C ASP A 594 -7.23 30.20 -18.14
N TYR A 595 -8.26 30.71 -17.46
CA TYR A 595 -8.58 30.27 -16.10
C TYR A 595 -9.15 28.85 -16.03
N PHE A 596 -9.79 28.38 -17.11
CA PHE A 596 -10.41 27.06 -17.14
C PHE A 596 -9.40 25.96 -17.52
N SER A 597 -8.80 26.05 -18.70
CA SER A 597 -7.86 25.05 -19.23
C SER A 597 -6.44 25.19 -18.69
N ARG A 598 -6.10 26.32 -18.07
CA ARG A 598 -4.72 26.69 -17.70
C ARG A 598 -3.78 26.82 -18.91
N TRP A 599 -4.32 26.98 -20.12
CA TRP A 599 -3.53 27.24 -21.32
C TRP A 599 -2.85 28.60 -21.23
N VAL A 600 -1.57 28.68 -21.65
CA VAL A 600 -0.74 29.88 -21.55
C VAL A 600 -0.31 30.32 -22.94
N GLU A 601 -0.52 31.60 -23.25
CA GLU A 601 0.05 32.29 -24.40
C GLU A 601 1.01 33.37 -23.89
N ALA A 602 2.23 33.43 -24.42
CA ALA A 602 3.22 34.41 -23.99
C ALA A 602 4.05 34.93 -25.16
N ILE A 603 4.33 36.23 -25.17
CA ILE A 603 5.20 36.87 -26.16
C ILE A 603 6.33 37.66 -25.49
N PRO A 604 7.56 37.64 -26.06
CA PRO A 604 8.64 38.49 -25.60
C PRO A 604 8.49 39.91 -26.16
N LEU A 605 8.71 40.92 -25.32
CA LEU A 605 8.64 42.34 -25.64
C LEU A 605 9.94 43.07 -25.25
N ARG A 606 10.34 44.04 -26.07
CA ARG A 606 11.46 44.95 -25.76
C ARG A 606 11.04 46.05 -24.78
N GLU A 607 9.83 46.56 -24.98
CA GLU A 607 9.15 47.55 -24.16
C GLU A 607 7.67 47.16 -24.10
N VAL A 608 6.96 47.57 -23.04
CA VAL A 608 5.55 47.21 -22.84
C VAL A 608 4.68 48.42 -23.21
N LYS A 609 4.23 48.48 -24.47
CA LYS A 609 3.30 49.53 -24.94
C LYS A 609 1.89 48.98 -25.05
N ALA A 610 0.91 49.87 -24.91
CA ALA A 610 -0.50 49.54 -25.10
C ALA A 610 -0.80 48.93 -26.48
N ASP A 611 -0.09 49.36 -27.53
CA ASP A 611 -0.24 48.81 -28.88
C ASP A 611 0.20 47.35 -28.95
N ASP A 612 1.26 46.98 -28.24
CA ASP A 612 1.76 45.60 -28.18
C ASP A 612 0.78 44.68 -27.44
N VAL A 613 0.13 45.19 -26.38
CA VAL A 613 -0.93 44.47 -25.66
C VAL A 613 -2.13 44.22 -26.58
N VAL A 614 -2.63 45.24 -27.28
CA VAL A 614 -3.76 45.09 -28.21
C VAL A 614 -3.41 44.13 -29.35
N LYS A 615 -2.19 44.23 -29.90
CA LYS A 615 -1.71 43.31 -30.92
C LYS A 615 -1.67 41.87 -30.42
N PHE A 616 -1.16 41.65 -29.21
CA PHE A 616 -1.12 40.34 -28.57
C PHE A 616 -2.51 39.72 -28.43
N PHE A 617 -3.47 40.45 -27.84
CA PHE A 617 -4.83 39.94 -27.68
C PHE A 617 -5.51 39.69 -29.02
N ARG A 618 -5.28 40.56 -30.02
CA ARG A 618 -5.87 40.39 -31.35
C ARG A 618 -5.33 39.14 -32.06
N GLU A 619 -4.02 39.01 -32.16
CA GLU A 619 -3.36 37.97 -32.95
C GLU A 619 -3.31 36.62 -32.24
N ASN A 620 -3.02 36.60 -30.94
CA ASN A 620 -2.77 35.36 -30.21
C ASN A 620 -3.99 34.82 -29.46
N ILE A 621 -4.99 35.68 -29.17
CA ILE A 621 -6.19 35.27 -28.45
C ILE A 621 -7.42 35.30 -29.35
N LEU A 622 -7.79 36.47 -29.88
CA LEU A 622 -9.03 36.63 -30.66
C LEU A 622 -9.01 35.80 -31.96
N TYR A 623 -7.94 35.88 -32.75
CA TYR A 623 -7.87 35.15 -34.02
C TYR A 623 -7.76 33.64 -33.86
N ARG A 624 -7.29 33.15 -32.70
CA ARG A 624 -7.05 31.72 -32.46
C ARG A 624 -8.17 31.05 -31.67
N PHE A 625 -8.68 31.71 -30.64
CA PHE A 625 -9.61 31.14 -29.66
C PHE A 625 -10.96 31.86 -29.61
N GLY A 626 -11.10 32.97 -30.32
CA GLY A 626 -12.31 33.79 -30.32
C GLY A 626 -12.29 34.89 -29.24
N VAL A 627 -13.38 35.63 -29.17
CA VAL A 627 -13.52 36.78 -28.26
C VAL A 627 -13.83 36.29 -26.84
N PRO A 628 -12.95 36.53 -25.85
CA PRO A 628 -13.21 36.12 -24.47
C PRO A 628 -14.30 37.01 -23.86
N ARG A 629 -15.06 36.46 -22.90
CA ARG A 629 -16.07 37.23 -22.18
C ARG A 629 -15.43 38.18 -21.17
N ARG A 630 -14.35 37.75 -20.50
CA ARG A 630 -13.69 38.50 -19.44
C ARG A 630 -12.16 38.41 -19.51
N ILE A 631 -11.49 39.52 -19.27
CA ILE A 631 -10.04 39.57 -19.09
C ILE A 631 -9.75 40.21 -17.72
N ILE A 632 -8.84 39.60 -16.96
CA ILE A 632 -8.37 40.10 -15.67
C ILE A 632 -6.91 40.48 -15.80
N SER A 633 -6.56 41.73 -15.53
CA SER A 633 -5.17 42.20 -15.48
C SER A 633 -4.85 42.85 -14.14
N ASP A 634 -3.57 43.07 -13.87
CA ASP A 634 -3.14 43.98 -12.82
C ASP A 634 -3.45 45.45 -13.18
N ASN A 635 -3.18 46.37 -12.26
CA ASN A 635 -3.32 47.81 -12.48
C ASN A 635 -2.15 48.43 -13.27
N GLY A 636 -1.40 47.63 -14.04
CA GLY A 636 -0.29 48.10 -14.84
C GLY A 636 -0.70 49.18 -15.84
N THR A 637 0.14 50.21 -16.00
CA THR A 637 -0.12 51.36 -16.89
C THR A 637 -0.31 50.96 -18.36
N ALA A 638 0.32 49.85 -18.78
CA ALA A 638 0.15 49.29 -20.12
C ALA A 638 -1.28 48.78 -20.40
N PHE A 639 -1.96 48.23 -19.38
CA PHE A 639 -3.34 47.74 -19.47
C PHE A 639 -4.38 48.83 -19.24
N ARG A 640 -4.00 49.92 -18.58
CA ARG A 640 -4.87 51.08 -18.30
C ARG A 640 -4.69 52.19 -19.33
N SER A 641 -4.81 51.86 -20.61
CA SER A 641 -4.73 52.82 -21.72
C SER A 641 -6.07 52.99 -22.43
N PHE A 642 -6.29 54.17 -23.02
CA PHE A 642 -7.48 54.43 -23.84
C PHE A 642 -7.62 53.43 -25.00
N LYS A 643 -6.49 52.98 -25.58
CA LYS A 643 -6.45 52.02 -26.67
C LYS A 643 -6.97 50.64 -26.25
N VAL A 644 -6.56 50.15 -25.08
CA VAL A 644 -7.02 48.86 -24.53
C VAL A 644 -8.51 48.94 -24.17
N ASN A 645 -8.97 50.04 -23.58
CA ASN A 645 -10.38 50.23 -23.27
C ASN A 645 -11.26 50.30 -24.54
N ARG A 646 -10.81 51.02 -25.57
CA ARG A 646 -11.48 51.04 -26.88
C ARG A 646 -11.56 49.64 -27.50
N PHE A 647 -10.48 48.86 -27.43
CA PHE A 647 -10.46 47.47 -27.89
C PHE A 647 -11.46 46.58 -27.13
N ALA A 648 -11.45 46.65 -25.80
CA ALA A 648 -12.38 45.90 -24.96
C ALA A 648 -13.85 46.26 -25.26
N THR A 649 -14.14 47.55 -25.40
CA THR A 649 -15.50 48.04 -25.74
C THR A 649 -15.94 47.58 -27.13
N GLN A 650 -15.06 47.67 -28.13
CA GLN A 650 -15.35 47.26 -29.52
C GLN A 650 -15.71 45.77 -29.61
N HIS A 651 -15.06 44.93 -28.81
CA HIS A 651 -15.29 43.48 -28.78
C HIS A 651 -16.23 43.03 -27.66
N LYS A 652 -16.84 43.95 -26.90
CA LYS A 652 -17.73 43.67 -25.76
C LYS A 652 -17.11 42.77 -24.68
N ILE A 653 -15.82 42.96 -24.40
CA ILE A 653 -15.06 42.22 -23.38
C ILE A 653 -15.15 42.92 -22.02
N ASP A 654 -15.55 42.20 -20.96
CA ASP A 654 -15.52 42.69 -19.56
C ASP A 654 -14.07 42.70 -19.06
N TRP A 655 -13.37 43.83 -19.16
CA TRP A 655 -12.01 43.97 -18.66
C TRP A 655 -12.01 44.42 -17.19
N ARG A 656 -11.48 43.59 -16.30
CA ARG A 656 -11.41 43.86 -14.86
C ARG A 656 -9.96 43.97 -14.39
N TYR A 657 -9.76 44.84 -13.40
CA TYR A 657 -8.46 45.05 -12.77
C TYR A 657 -8.45 44.41 -11.38
N SER A 658 -7.38 43.68 -11.05
CA SER A 658 -7.19 43.14 -9.70
C SER A 658 -6.88 44.27 -8.71
N SER A 659 -7.32 44.11 -7.44
CA SER A 659 -6.96 45.04 -6.37
C SER A 659 -5.47 44.97 -6.07
N ILE A 660 -4.85 46.10 -5.72
CA ILE A 660 -3.43 46.20 -5.37
C ILE A 660 -3.11 45.16 -4.30
N TYR A 661 -2.10 44.33 -4.57
CA TYR A 661 -1.63 43.30 -3.66
C TYR A 661 -0.95 43.96 -2.46
N ASN A 662 -1.68 44.15 -1.35
CA ASN A 662 -1.05 44.48 -0.06
C ASN A 662 -0.41 43.20 0.48
N MET A 663 0.88 42.97 0.20
CA MET A 663 1.67 42.07 1.03
C MET A 663 1.77 42.70 2.42
N GLN A 664 0.91 42.29 3.35
CA GLN A 664 1.15 42.49 4.77
C GLN A 664 1.97 41.30 5.28
N GLY A 665 3.19 41.63 5.72
CA GLY A 665 4.04 41.01 6.75
C GLY A 665 3.92 39.52 6.99
#